data_AF-A0A928C1G2-F1
#
_entry.id   AF-A0A928C1G2-F1
#
_cell.length_a   1.000
_cell.length_b   1.000
_cell.length_c   1.000
_cell.angle_alpha   90.00
_cell.angle_beta   90.00
_cell.angle_gamma   90.00
#
_symmetry.space_group_name_H-M   'P 1'
#
loop_
_entity.id
_entity.type
_entity.pdbx_description
1 polymer ?
#
loop_
_entity_poly.entity_id
_entity_poly.type
_entity_poly.pdbx_seq_one_letter_code
_entity_poly.pdbx_strand_id
1 'polypeptide(L)'
;MKTKILSLMLIVSSIFLFSCKEDDNFTDGKLKKTNLTLNVGESSQLEYTGMDCTFQSGNPLIASVTDDGTVTGVHVGKTNIRANWSSCEVEVKSKSNFYVDPIINGLDLYTNNLTSYFSTQVSYSKNGKLSYILNADPFELNKTLKDKFNIYDANVNDPSDASKTINVNFYTELSPEKDKEVKDASIKSVLRYVYMYNKNSKKIEAIGLVTDYSNADFLYDYLCDRYMIVSDSETDKKEFKSIDDNLFIQTDFIDERGRDENYNYTTFVEKAFAIAMIVPNGADKETLITELKNGIIESYLRKSYTVTLLTSENGIASAKNIKGKELTEGKMIQYGKVILSATANPDYKFAGWGVEKDGKVSVTSYQRIDTVTIVDNIKYIPLFEKPFNIKVSATEGGTANISSATESNKETLNVTKYDEIIFKAEPVEGYQFKNWTDADGNEISKLATYKATFTEEVEYIANFEVAKYNITVKLEGEGIIAGEITEGDTKTPMEFAESTLKGVVKYGQEVKVTATENETSDYIFAGWQCGKKIVSTEKNYSFTATQDSVFTALFQKKQFKVTVEAGEGGTVTPTTKNVEVGSLLKIEAKPKKGYKFDKWVSKEGELISTENPYEPTITEESYFKVLFSKMNYDVTVSVKGEGEISAFVVEDDIESAMQIGETTPITYGKTIKLKVTNINESSLFVGWQLGDKIISEDMEFVTTVSDNSVYTALFEKKAYYIKISASEGGEIVGNDHPRVEYGNTLTLTANAKVGYVLVNWTANGNVITDADNNIITSTTFTTEPIYQNINYQANFEKIKYEVKVEAGEGGTVTPATNEDNKLMITAGEQTTIQATPNEGYKFVNWTVGGVEVSTSNPYTTAPIDKEKTYQANFEKI
;
A
#
# COMPACT_ATOMS: atom_id res chain seq x y z
N MET A 1 -19.63 21.72 50.34
CA MET A 1 -19.37 20.26 50.34
C MET A 1 -17.87 20.08 50.12
N LYS A 2 -17.03 19.95 51.15
CA LYS A 2 -16.67 18.73 51.92
C LYS A 2 -16.13 17.60 51.03
N THR A 3 -14.80 17.36 51.18
CA THR A 3 -14.09 16.05 51.28
C THR A 3 -14.05 15.11 50.07
N LYS A 4 -13.00 14.34 49.76
CA LYS A 4 -11.57 14.25 50.11
C LYS A 4 -11.03 13.03 49.30
N ILE A 5 -9.92 13.21 48.58
CA ILE A 5 -8.68 12.39 48.61
C ILE A 5 -8.73 10.89 48.22
N LEU A 6 -7.87 10.52 47.27
CA LEU A 6 -6.71 9.57 47.34
C LEU A 6 -6.41 9.12 45.90
N SER A 7 -5.20 8.86 45.39
CA SER A 7 -3.77 8.94 45.75
C SER A 7 -3.08 8.43 44.44
N LEU A 8 -1.87 8.78 44.00
CA LEU A 8 -0.59 8.74 44.68
C LEU A 8 0.47 9.37 43.75
N MET A 9 1.39 10.13 44.33
CA MET A 9 2.60 10.68 43.71
C MET A 9 3.67 9.60 43.42
N LEU A 10 4.51 9.85 42.41
CA LEU A 10 5.97 9.74 42.53
C LEU A 10 6.64 10.76 41.59
N ILE A 11 7.66 11.43 42.10
CA ILE A 11 8.17 12.75 41.69
C ILE A 11 9.62 12.64 41.16
N VAL A 12 9.99 13.60 40.31
CA VAL A 12 11.32 14.20 40.03
C VAL A 12 12.18 13.53 38.96
N SER A 13 12.40 14.22 37.82
CA SER A 13 13.65 14.96 37.53
C SER A 13 13.78 15.33 36.05
N SER A 14 14.53 16.41 35.79
CA SER A 14 15.22 16.78 34.53
C SER A 14 14.36 17.32 33.37
N ILE A 15 14.37 18.64 33.14
CA ILE A 15 15.34 19.40 32.31
C ILE A 15 14.98 19.35 30.81
N PHE A 16 14.71 20.54 30.29
CA PHE A 16 14.53 20.95 28.90
C PHE A 16 14.99 19.95 27.82
N LEU A 17 14.03 19.43 27.05
CA LEU A 17 14.21 19.11 25.63
C LEU A 17 12.99 19.64 24.87
N PHE A 18 13.27 20.52 23.91
CA PHE A 18 12.32 20.96 22.89
C PHE A 18 11.83 19.73 22.12
N SER A 19 10.56 19.37 22.31
CA SER A 19 9.86 18.47 21.41
C SER A 19 9.40 19.31 20.22
N CYS A 20 10.07 19.16 19.07
CA CYS A 20 9.42 19.40 17.79
C CYS A 20 8.20 18.46 17.73
N LYS A 21 7.04 19.07 17.54
CA LYS A 21 5.79 18.35 17.29
C LYS A 21 5.75 18.19 15.77
N GLU A 22 6.08 16.99 15.28
CA GLU A 22 5.81 16.60 13.90
C GLU A 22 4.29 16.55 13.73
N ASP A 23 3.77 17.39 12.82
CA ASP A 23 2.42 17.23 12.30
C ASP A 23 2.44 16.07 11.29
N ASP A 24 2.21 14.86 11.79
CA ASP A 24 1.97 13.67 10.98
C ASP A 24 0.63 13.79 10.26
N ASN A 25 0.70 14.18 8.99
CA ASN A 25 -0.30 13.83 7.99
C ASN A 25 0.38 13.30 6.71
N PHE A 26 1.45 12.52 6.88
CA PHE A 26 1.91 11.62 5.83
C PHE A 26 0.91 10.47 5.73
N THR A 27 0.11 10.46 4.67
CA THR A 27 -0.59 9.24 4.28
C THR A 27 0.47 8.20 3.93
N ASP A 28 0.58 7.14 4.73
CA ASP A 28 1.41 5.96 4.42
C ASP A 28 0.93 5.37 3.08
N GLY A 29 1.55 5.81 1.99
CA GLY A 29 1.26 5.29 0.66
C GLY A 29 1.58 3.79 0.62
N LYS A 30 0.75 3.02 -0.08
CA LYS A 30 0.95 1.59 -0.26
C LYS A 30 0.94 1.24 -1.74
N LEU A 31 1.67 0.20 -2.11
CA LEU A 31 1.58 -0.39 -3.43
C LEU A 31 0.23 -1.09 -3.58
N LYS A 32 -0.51 -0.79 -4.65
CA LYS A 32 -1.80 -1.45 -4.92
C LYS A 32 -1.67 -2.95 -5.21
N LYS A 33 -0.47 -3.40 -5.62
CA LYS A 33 -0.12 -4.82 -5.83
C LYS A 33 1.03 -5.22 -4.92
N THR A 34 0.89 -6.36 -4.27
CA THR A 34 1.92 -6.97 -3.42
C THR A 34 2.66 -8.12 -4.10
N ASN A 35 2.12 -8.67 -5.18
CA ASN A 35 2.75 -9.70 -6.02
C ASN A 35 2.57 -9.36 -7.50
N LEU A 36 3.56 -9.64 -8.33
CA LEU A 36 3.54 -9.43 -9.78
C LEU A 36 4.27 -10.58 -10.49
N THR A 37 3.65 -11.15 -11.53
CA THR A 37 4.31 -12.13 -12.39
C THR A 37 4.48 -11.53 -13.79
N LEU A 38 5.71 -11.55 -14.30
CA LEU A 38 6.06 -11.05 -15.64
C LEU A 38 6.76 -12.16 -16.42
N ASN A 39 6.72 -12.12 -17.75
CA ASN A 39 7.69 -12.87 -18.54
C ASN A 39 8.94 -12.02 -18.82
N VAL A 40 10.06 -12.64 -19.20
CA VAL A 40 11.27 -11.90 -19.61
C VAL A 40 10.96 -10.90 -20.73
N GLY A 41 11.38 -9.65 -20.53
CA GLY A 41 11.13 -8.51 -21.42
C GLY A 41 9.69 -7.97 -21.38
N GLU A 42 8.86 -8.40 -20.44
CA GLU A 42 7.54 -7.84 -20.17
C GLU A 42 7.62 -6.79 -19.07
N SER A 43 6.80 -5.74 -19.19
CA SER A 43 6.76 -4.64 -18.23
C SER A 43 5.35 -4.43 -17.67
N SER A 44 5.23 -4.01 -16.42
CA SER A 44 3.96 -3.63 -15.78
C SER A 44 4.16 -2.41 -14.89
N GLN A 45 3.17 -1.53 -14.88
CA GLN A 45 3.13 -0.39 -13.98
C GLN A 45 2.77 -0.84 -12.55
N LEU A 46 3.50 -0.36 -11.56
CA LEU A 46 3.08 -0.39 -10.15
C LEU A 46 2.51 0.97 -9.74
N GLU A 47 1.33 0.95 -9.11
CA GLU A 47 0.69 2.16 -8.59
C GLU A 47 0.93 2.29 -7.09
N TYR A 48 1.42 3.45 -6.67
CA TYR A 48 1.61 3.85 -5.28
C TYR A 48 0.61 4.95 -4.92
N THR A 49 0.00 4.87 -3.73
CA THR A 49 -1.10 5.77 -3.35
C THR A 49 -0.66 7.08 -2.65
N GLY A 50 0.64 7.29 -2.41
CA GLY A 50 1.18 8.49 -1.78
C GLY A 50 1.76 9.50 -2.78
N MET A 51 2.00 10.75 -2.32
CA MET A 51 2.42 11.87 -3.17
C MET A 51 3.87 11.78 -3.67
N ASP A 52 4.79 11.21 -2.89
CA ASP A 52 6.21 11.02 -3.26
C ASP A 52 6.66 9.58 -3.02
N CYS A 53 7.27 8.95 -4.02
CA CYS A 53 7.88 7.63 -3.88
C CYS A 53 9.18 7.51 -4.68
N THR A 54 10.11 6.71 -4.14
CA THR A 54 11.26 6.21 -4.88
C THR A 54 11.14 4.70 -4.98
N PHE A 55 11.16 4.21 -6.22
CA PHE A 55 11.15 2.78 -6.48
C PHE A 55 12.57 2.22 -6.51
N GLN A 56 12.78 1.07 -5.88
CA GLN A 56 14.05 0.38 -5.89
C GLN A 56 13.84 -1.12 -6.09
N SER A 57 14.63 -1.73 -6.98
CA SER A 57 14.67 -3.18 -7.10
C SER A 57 15.71 -3.78 -6.15
N GLY A 58 15.30 -4.79 -5.38
CA GLY A 58 16.22 -5.58 -4.55
C GLY A 58 17.20 -6.44 -5.35
N ASN A 59 16.91 -6.68 -6.63
CA ASN A 59 17.82 -7.32 -7.58
C ASN A 59 17.47 -6.87 -9.01
N PRO A 60 18.14 -5.80 -9.51
CA PRO A 60 17.90 -5.26 -10.85
C PRO A 60 18.17 -6.23 -12.00
N LEU A 61 18.95 -7.31 -11.76
CA LEU A 61 19.19 -8.35 -12.75
C LEU A 61 17.93 -9.21 -12.98
N ILE A 62 17.09 -9.41 -11.96
CA ILE A 62 15.86 -10.20 -12.14
C ILE A 62 14.74 -9.31 -12.69
N ALA A 63 14.51 -8.15 -12.07
CA ALA A 63 13.56 -7.15 -12.57
C ALA A 63 14.07 -5.74 -12.28
N SER A 64 14.06 -4.87 -13.30
CA SER A 64 14.40 -3.45 -13.16
C SER A 64 13.15 -2.63 -12.90
N VAL A 65 13.31 -1.45 -12.28
CA VAL A 65 12.22 -0.50 -12.05
C VAL A 65 12.70 0.92 -12.34
N THR A 66 11.88 1.70 -13.02
CA THR A 66 12.10 3.13 -13.29
C THR A 66 11.48 4.01 -12.20
N ASP A 67 11.87 5.29 -12.16
CA ASP A 67 11.40 6.24 -11.14
C ASP A 67 9.87 6.44 -11.17
N ASP A 68 9.21 6.20 -12.30
CA ASP A 68 7.76 6.28 -12.45
C ASP A 68 7.03 5.01 -11.97
N GLY A 69 7.73 3.95 -11.58
CA GLY A 69 7.12 2.69 -11.11
C GLY A 69 6.90 1.62 -12.19
N THR A 70 7.44 1.80 -13.41
CA THR A 70 7.41 0.76 -14.44
C THR A 70 8.40 -0.35 -14.09
N VAL A 71 7.91 -1.57 -13.84
CA VAL A 71 8.74 -2.75 -13.55
C VAL A 71 8.90 -3.59 -14.81
N THR A 72 10.15 -3.92 -15.20
CA THR A 72 10.46 -4.75 -16.36
C THR A 72 11.17 -6.03 -15.93
N GLY A 73 10.68 -7.20 -16.36
CA GLY A 73 11.34 -8.48 -16.10
C GLY A 73 12.58 -8.66 -16.97
N VAL A 74 13.76 -8.84 -16.35
CA VAL A 74 15.05 -8.91 -17.03
C VAL A 74 15.56 -10.36 -17.12
N HIS A 75 15.64 -11.08 -15.98
CA HIS A 75 16.07 -12.49 -15.91
C HIS A 75 15.09 -13.34 -15.10
N VAL A 76 15.00 -14.63 -15.42
CA VAL A 76 14.11 -15.57 -14.72
C VAL A 76 14.51 -15.68 -13.25
N GLY A 77 13.56 -15.46 -12.35
CA GLY A 77 13.83 -15.48 -10.91
C GLY A 77 12.81 -14.69 -10.10
N LYS A 78 13.10 -14.50 -8.82
CA LYS A 78 12.27 -13.70 -7.90
C LYS A 78 13.06 -12.54 -7.30
N THR A 79 12.45 -11.37 -7.24
CA THR A 79 13.00 -10.19 -6.56
C THR A 79 11.88 -9.40 -5.89
N ASN A 80 12.24 -8.37 -5.13
CA ASN A 80 11.28 -7.46 -4.51
C ASN A 80 11.49 -6.05 -5.05
N ILE A 81 10.41 -5.40 -5.48
CA ILE A 81 10.39 -3.96 -5.73
C ILE A 81 9.90 -3.27 -4.46
N ARG A 82 10.61 -2.24 -4.01
CA ARG A 82 10.28 -1.44 -2.83
C ARG A 82 9.89 -0.03 -3.26
N ALA A 83 8.82 0.48 -2.67
CA ALA A 83 8.42 1.88 -2.74
C ALA A 83 8.25 2.36 -1.29
N ASN A 84 9.24 3.11 -0.79
CA ASN A 84 9.36 3.46 0.63
C ASN A 84 9.26 2.21 1.53
N TRP A 85 8.25 2.15 2.42
CA TRP A 85 8.00 1.04 3.35
C TRP A 85 7.12 -0.09 2.77
N SER A 86 6.65 0.04 1.53
CA SER A 86 5.82 -0.97 0.85
C SER A 86 6.67 -1.80 -0.12
N SER A 87 6.35 -3.09 -0.26
CA SER A 87 7.08 -4.00 -1.17
C SER A 87 6.12 -4.85 -2.01
N CYS A 88 6.55 -5.17 -3.23
CA CYS A 88 5.90 -6.08 -4.16
C CYS A 88 6.88 -7.18 -4.58
N GLU A 89 6.52 -8.46 -4.38
CA GLU A 89 7.29 -9.60 -4.88
C GLU A 89 7.07 -9.76 -6.39
N VAL A 90 8.15 -9.78 -7.16
CA VAL A 90 8.13 -9.92 -8.61
C VAL A 90 8.76 -11.26 -9.00
N GLU A 91 7.97 -12.10 -9.66
CA GLU A 91 8.42 -13.37 -10.25
C GLU A 91 8.49 -13.23 -11.77
N VAL A 92 9.69 -13.39 -12.34
CA VAL A 92 9.92 -13.32 -13.79
C VAL A 92 10.04 -14.74 -14.34
N LYS A 93 9.18 -15.09 -15.29
CA LYS A 93 9.10 -16.40 -15.95
C LYS A 93 9.61 -16.32 -17.39
N SER A 94 9.99 -17.45 -17.97
CA SER A 94 10.39 -17.49 -19.37
C SER A 94 9.17 -17.37 -20.30
N LYS A 95 9.30 -16.63 -21.41
CA LYS A 95 8.25 -16.57 -22.47
C LYS A 95 8.07 -17.90 -23.21
N SER A 96 9.01 -18.84 -23.08
CA SER A 96 8.97 -20.17 -23.72
C SER A 96 9.63 -21.21 -22.80
N ASN A 97 9.42 -22.50 -23.09
CA ASN A 97 10.07 -23.60 -22.37
C ASN A 97 11.61 -23.67 -22.61
N PHE A 98 12.17 -22.77 -23.43
CA PHE A 98 13.60 -22.64 -23.71
C PHE A 98 14.07 -21.21 -23.37
N TYR A 99 14.70 -21.04 -22.20
CA TYR A 99 15.38 -19.81 -21.80
C TYR A 99 16.84 -20.12 -21.47
N VAL A 100 17.76 -19.40 -22.12
CA VAL A 100 19.21 -19.45 -21.85
C VAL A 100 19.60 -18.09 -21.29
N ASP A 101 20.15 -18.08 -20.07
CA ASP A 101 20.56 -16.86 -19.36
C ASP A 101 21.78 -16.21 -20.06
N PRO A 102 21.73 -14.92 -20.43
CA PRO A 102 22.82 -14.21 -21.10
C PRO A 102 24.15 -14.21 -20.33
N ILE A 103 24.14 -14.36 -19.00
CA ILE A 103 25.38 -14.38 -18.19
C ILE A 103 26.27 -15.57 -18.59
N ILE A 104 25.67 -16.67 -19.07
CA ILE A 104 26.41 -17.87 -19.47
C ILE A 104 27.07 -17.71 -20.85
N ASN A 105 26.55 -16.86 -21.74
CA ASN A 105 27.20 -16.59 -23.03
C ASN A 105 28.51 -15.78 -22.91
N GLY A 106 28.81 -15.23 -21.72
CA GLY A 106 30.10 -14.61 -21.43
C GLY A 106 31.18 -15.59 -20.93
N LEU A 107 30.81 -16.83 -20.59
CA LEU A 107 31.74 -17.91 -20.28
C LEU A 107 32.01 -18.74 -21.54
N ASP A 108 32.59 -18.10 -22.54
CA ASP A 108 33.14 -18.81 -23.71
C ASP A 108 34.47 -19.47 -23.29
N LEU A 109 34.37 -20.61 -22.58
CA LEU A 109 35.50 -21.37 -22.01
C LEU A 109 36.43 -22.00 -23.06
N TYR A 110 36.17 -21.79 -24.35
CA TYR A 110 36.94 -22.40 -25.44
C TYR A 110 37.78 -21.40 -26.26
N THR A 111 37.66 -20.08 -26.04
CA THR A 111 38.37 -19.09 -26.88
C THR A 111 39.43 -18.26 -26.14
N ASN A 112 39.48 -18.29 -24.80
CA ASN A 112 40.34 -17.39 -24.02
C ASN A 112 41.28 -18.06 -22.98
N ASN A 113 41.87 -19.22 -23.29
CA ASN A 113 43.12 -19.69 -22.66
C ASN A 113 43.20 -19.57 -21.10
N LEU A 114 42.10 -19.83 -20.38
CA LEU A 114 42.03 -19.75 -18.91
C LEU A 114 42.12 -21.12 -18.22
N THR A 115 42.50 -22.18 -18.93
CA THR A 115 42.65 -23.54 -18.39
C THR A 115 43.91 -23.74 -17.54
N SER A 116 44.80 -22.75 -17.46
CA SER A 116 46.05 -22.85 -16.69
C SER A 116 45.91 -22.49 -15.19
N TYR A 117 44.77 -21.98 -14.74
CA TYR A 117 44.62 -21.46 -13.36
C TYR A 117 43.59 -22.18 -12.48
N PHE A 118 42.89 -23.20 -12.99
CA PHE A 118 41.82 -23.87 -12.23
C PHE A 118 41.90 -25.40 -12.37
N SER A 119 42.11 -26.10 -11.25
CA SER A 119 41.79 -27.54 -11.17
C SER A 119 40.30 -27.68 -10.82
N THR A 120 39.50 -28.28 -11.68
CA THR A 120 38.10 -28.59 -11.37
C THR A 120 38.01 -30.03 -10.86
N GLN A 121 37.56 -30.23 -9.62
CA GLN A 121 37.08 -31.53 -9.16
C GLN A 121 35.55 -31.54 -9.20
N VAL A 122 34.99 -32.48 -9.96
CA VAL A 122 33.55 -32.75 -9.99
C VAL A 122 33.27 -33.90 -9.02
N SER A 123 32.40 -33.69 -8.03
CA SER A 123 31.90 -34.77 -7.19
C SER A 123 30.38 -34.86 -7.25
N TYR A 124 29.87 -36.08 -7.40
CA TYR A 124 28.44 -36.37 -7.52
C TYR A 124 27.84 -36.63 -6.14
N SER A 125 26.76 -35.91 -5.79
CA SER A 125 25.90 -36.30 -4.66
C SER A 125 24.62 -36.97 -5.17
N LYS A 126 24.13 -37.96 -4.41
CA LYS A 126 23.04 -38.88 -4.75
C LYS A 126 21.66 -38.25 -5.08
N ASN A 127 21.55 -36.91 -5.06
CA ASN A 127 20.29 -36.18 -5.12
C ASN A 127 20.22 -35.18 -6.30
N GLY A 128 21.02 -35.35 -7.36
CA GLY A 128 20.89 -34.57 -8.59
C GLY A 128 21.42 -33.12 -8.53
N LYS A 129 22.30 -32.81 -7.57
CA LYS A 129 23.00 -31.51 -7.51
C LYS A 129 24.47 -31.66 -7.95
N LEU A 130 24.87 -30.85 -8.94
CA LEU A 130 26.26 -30.67 -9.37
C LEU A 130 26.92 -29.58 -8.50
N SER A 131 28.13 -29.87 -8.00
CA SER A 131 28.98 -28.91 -7.29
C SER A 131 30.29 -28.73 -8.05
N TYR A 132 30.68 -27.48 -8.28
CA TYR A 132 31.98 -27.12 -8.87
C TYR A 132 32.91 -26.65 -7.74
N ILE A 133 34.11 -27.22 -7.65
CA ILE A 133 35.15 -26.74 -6.75
C ILE A 133 36.19 -26.00 -7.60
N LEU A 134 36.39 -24.70 -7.33
CA LEU A 134 37.42 -23.86 -7.95
C LEU A 134 38.57 -23.70 -6.96
N ASN A 135 39.75 -24.25 -7.28
CA ASN A 135 40.98 -24.00 -6.53
C ASN A 135 41.74 -22.84 -7.18
N ALA A 136 41.90 -21.71 -6.49
CA ALA A 136 42.70 -20.57 -6.96
C ALA A 136 43.41 -19.87 -5.79
N ASP A 137 44.51 -19.17 -6.09
CA ASP A 137 45.22 -18.28 -5.15
C ASP A 137 44.27 -17.15 -4.68
N PRO A 138 44.13 -16.91 -3.36
CA PRO A 138 43.22 -15.90 -2.80
C PRO A 138 43.43 -14.47 -3.32
N PHE A 139 44.65 -14.11 -3.75
CA PHE A 139 44.98 -12.72 -4.14
C PHE A 139 44.51 -12.35 -5.56
N GLU A 140 44.54 -13.31 -6.50
CA GLU A 140 44.12 -13.12 -7.91
C GLU A 140 42.60 -13.25 -8.09
N LEU A 141 41.94 -14.10 -7.29
CA LEU A 141 40.49 -14.30 -7.35
C LEU A 141 39.73 -13.03 -6.91
N ASN A 142 40.22 -12.35 -5.87
CA ASN A 142 39.58 -11.15 -5.31
C ASN A 142 39.74 -9.93 -6.24
N LYS A 143 40.85 -9.86 -6.99
CA LYS A 143 41.10 -8.82 -8.00
C LYS A 143 40.21 -9.01 -9.24
N THR A 144 40.09 -10.24 -9.74
CA THR A 144 39.28 -10.55 -10.92
C THR A 144 37.77 -10.39 -10.66
N LEU A 145 37.30 -10.71 -9.46
CA LEU A 145 35.89 -10.52 -9.07
C LEU A 145 35.52 -9.05 -8.83
N LYS A 146 36.44 -8.23 -8.28
CA LYS A 146 36.23 -6.79 -8.10
C LYS A 146 36.27 -6.02 -9.42
N ASP A 147 37.26 -6.28 -10.26
CA ASP A 147 37.51 -5.44 -11.46
C ASP A 147 36.56 -5.77 -12.63
N LYS A 148 36.00 -6.99 -12.69
CA LYS A 148 35.11 -7.38 -13.82
C LYS A 148 33.62 -7.52 -13.47
N PHE A 149 33.25 -7.74 -12.21
CA PHE A 149 31.88 -8.13 -11.85
C PHE A 149 31.22 -7.28 -10.75
N ASN A 150 31.94 -6.31 -10.17
CA ASN A 150 31.41 -5.30 -9.24
C ASN A 150 30.61 -5.87 -8.04
N ILE A 151 31.07 -6.99 -7.49
CA ILE A 151 30.49 -7.64 -6.30
C ILE A 151 31.14 -7.05 -5.04
N TYR A 152 30.37 -6.39 -4.17
CA TYR A 152 30.88 -5.66 -3.00
C TYR A 152 30.82 -6.41 -1.66
N ASP A 153 30.39 -7.67 -1.62
CA ASP A 153 30.35 -8.40 -0.35
C ASP A 153 30.76 -9.87 -0.55
N ALA A 154 32.07 -10.11 -0.50
CA ALA A 154 32.61 -11.41 -0.12
C ALA A 154 33.18 -11.25 1.28
N ASN A 155 32.49 -11.83 2.28
CA ASN A 155 32.98 -11.90 3.65
C ASN A 155 34.28 -12.72 3.69
N VAL A 156 35.42 -12.05 3.62
CA VAL A 156 36.75 -12.66 3.77
C VAL A 156 37.09 -12.68 5.25
N ASN A 157 36.99 -13.85 5.87
CA ASN A 157 37.49 -14.06 7.23
C ASN A 157 39.03 -14.20 7.20
N ASP A 158 39.71 -13.18 7.72
CA ASP A 158 41.14 -13.10 8.10
C ASP A 158 42.20 -13.26 6.96
N PRO A 159 42.98 -12.22 6.61
CA PRO A 159 43.94 -12.24 5.50
C PRO A 159 45.28 -12.95 5.76
N SER A 160 45.47 -13.64 6.89
CA SER A 160 46.80 -14.05 7.36
C SER A 160 47.16 -15.55 7.20
N ASP A 161 46.32 -16.37 6.57
CA ASP A 161 46.53 -17.84 6.47
C ASP A 161 46.46 -18.35 5.01
N ALA A 162 47.62 -18.57 4.40
CA ALA A 162 47.78 -19.01 3.00
C ALA A 162 47.43 -20.50 2.73
N SER A 163 46.70 -21.16 3.64
CA SER A 163 46.40 -22.59 3.56
C SER A 163 44.92 -22.95 3.39
N LYS A 164 44.01 -21.97 3.24
CA LYS A 164 42.56 -22.23 3.19
C LYS A 164 41.94 -22.03 1.80
N THR A 165 41.34 -23.10 1.29
CA THR A 165 40.51 -23.18 0.09
C THR A 165 39.17 -22.45 0.31
N ILE A 166 38.73 -21.63 -0.65
CA ILE A 166 37.40 -20.98 -0.63
C ILE A 166 36.40 -21.86 -1.37
N ASN A 167 35.33 -22.30 -0.70
CA ASN A 167 34.26 -23.09 -1.30
C ASN A 167 33.12 -22.17 -1.78
N VAL A 168 32.86 -22.13 -3.08
CA VAL A 168 31.70 -21.43 -3.67
C VAL A 168 30.77 -22.46 -4.28
N ASN A 169 29.56 -22.61 -3.72
CA ASN A 169 28.56 -23.57 -4.20
C ASN A 169 27.52 -22.88 -5.09
N PHE A 170 27.39 -23.34 -6.34
CA PHE A 170 26.27 -22.97 -7.22
C PHE A 170 25.24 -24.11 -7.26
N TYR A 171 23.95 -23.78 -7.28
CA TYR A 171 22.87 -24.75 -7.37
C TYR A 171 22.03 -24.49 -8.63
N THR A 172 21.80 -25.53 -9.44
CA THR A 172 20.86 -25.51 -10.57
C THR A 172 20.09 -26.82 -10.57
N GLU A 173 18.76 -26.74 -10.72
CA GLU A 173 17.86 -27.89 -10.87
C GLU A 173 17.65 -28.19 -12.36
N LEU A 174 18.02 -29.39 -12.80
CA LEU A 174 17.83 -29.85 -14.18
C LEU A 174 16.48 -30.55 -14.34
N SER A 175 15.78 -30.25 -15.44
CA SER A 175 14.52 -30.91 -15.85
C SER A 175 14.75 -32.37 -16.31
N PRO A 176 13.76 -33.28 -16.17
CA PRO A 176 13.87 -34.71 -16.48
C PRO A 176 14.28 -35.05 -17.92
N GLU A 177 14.07 -34.15 -18.89
CA GLU A 177 14.40 -34.41 -20.30
C GLU A 177 15.92 -34.31 -20.58
N LYS A 178 16.67 -33.51 -19.81
CA LYS A 178 18.14 -33.45 -19.94
C LYS A 178 18.88 -34.61 -19.25
N ASP A 179 18.23 -35.35 -18.36
CA ASP A 179 18.82 -36.59 -17.79
C ASP A 179 18.93 -37.70 -18.86
N LYS A 180 18.19 -37.57 -19.98
CA LYS A 180 18.22 -38.53 -21.10
C LYS A 180 19.28 -38.17 -22.16
N GLU A 181 19.43 -36.89 -22.51
CA GLU A 181 20.48 -36.43 -23.44
C GLU A 181 21.90 -36.53 -22.85
N VAL A 182 22.06 -36.34 -21.53
CA VAL A 182 23.37 -36.53 -20.86
C VAL A 182 23.74 -38.02 -20.76
N LYS A 183 22.75 -38.92 -20.65
CA LYS A 183 22.96 -40.38 -20.70
C LYS A 183 23.33 -40.88 -22.12
N ASP A 184 22.80 -40.25 -23.17
CA ASP A 184 23.14 -40.64 -24.55
C ASP A 184 24.46 -40.02 -25.04
N ALA A 185 24.84 -38.82 -24.57
CA ALA A 185 26.14 -38.20 -24.89
C ALA A 185 27.34 -38.90 -24.20
N SER A 186 27.10 -39.62 -23.10
CA SER A 186 28.13 -40.36 -22.36
C SER A 186 28.39 -41.78 -22.90
N ILE A 187 27.65 -42.24 -23.92
CA ILE A 187 27.87 -43.54 -24.60
C ILE A 187 28.75 -43.42 -25.87
N LYS A 188 29.25 -42.22 -26.19
CA LYS A 188 30.23 -41.99 -27.27
C LYS A 188 31.67 -41.71 -26.78
N SER A 189 32.02 -42.13 -25.56
CA SER A 189 33.41 -42.30 -25.16
C SER A 189 33.86 -43.74 -25.45
N VAL A 190 35.01 -43.85 -26.10
CA VAL A 190 35.59 -45.07 -26.66
C VAL A 190 35.84 -46.12 -25.55
N LEU A 191 34.94 -47.09 -25.42
CA LEU A 191 35.22 -48.37 -24.74
C LEU A 191 36.21 -49.17 -25.60
N ARG A 192 37.52 -49.07 -25.31
CA ARG A 192 38.54 -49.94 -25.92
C ARG A 192 38.63 -51.23 -25.09
N TYR A 193 38.12 -52.32 -25.65
CA TYR A 193 38.38 -53.67 -25.17
C TYR A 193 39.66 -54.19 -25.82
N VAL A 194 40.57 -54.76 -25.03
CA VAL A 194 41.65 -55.60 -25.59
C VAL A 194 41.04 -56.97 -25.90
N TYR A 195 41.02 -57.29 -27.18
CA TYR A 195 40.50 -58.54 -27.71
C TYR A 195 41.66 -59.46 -28.11
N MET A 196 41.58 -60.72 -27.72
CA MET A 196 42.51 -61.75 -28.17
C MET A 196 41.75 -62.88 -28.85
N TYR A 197 42.25 -63.36 -29.99
CA TYR A 197 41.68 -64.49 -30.70
C TYR A 197 42.24 -65.80 -30.13
N ASN A 198 41.40 -66.60 -29.47
CA ASN A 198 41.78 -67.89 -28.91
C ASN A 198 41.68 -68.99 -29.99
N LYS A 199 42.82 -69.55 -30.40
CA LYS A 199 42.89 -70.46 -31.55
C LYS A 199 42.26 -71.85 -31.29
N ASN A 200 42.10 -72.26 -30.02
CA ASN A 200 41.47 -73.54 -29.67
C ASN A 200 39.93 -73.48 -29.66
N SER A 201 39.35 -72.33 -29.29
CA SER A 201 37.89 -72.11 -29.29
C SER A 201 37.37 -71.38 -30.53
N LYS A 202 38.27 -70.86 -31.39
CA LYS A 202 37.98 -70.03 -32.57
C LYS A 202 37.05 -68.84 -32.26
N LYS A 203 37.16 -68.26 -31.06
CA LYS A 203 36.41 -67.06 -30.65
C LYS A 203 37.35 -65.96 -30.16
N ILE A 204 36.87 -64.73 -30.28
CA ILE A 204 37.51 -63.54 -29.74
C ILE A 204 37.03 -63.40 -28.28
N GLU A 205 37.96 -63.38 -27.33
CA GLU A 205 37.69 -63.24 -25.90
C GLU A 205 38.23 -61.89 -25.41
N ALA A 206 37.47 -61.18 -24.57
CA ALA A 206 37.83 -59.88 -24.01
C ALA A 206 38.50 -60.06 -22.64
N ILE A 207 39.70 -59.48 -22.45
CA ILE A 207 40.56 -59.81 -21.28
C ILE A 207 40.58 -58.69 -20.21
N GLY A 208 39.99 -57.52 -20.44
CA GLY A 208 39.82 -56.52 -19.37
C GLY A 208 39.54 -55.10 -19.86
N LEU A 209 39.00 -54.29 -18.96
CA LEU A 209 38.62 -52.88 -19.15
C LEU A 209 39.78 -51.94 -18.76
N VAL A 210 40.15 -51.02 -19.64
CA VAL A 210 40.97 -49.85 -19.29
C VAL A 210 40.06 -48.63 -19.35
N THR A 211 39.85 -47.97 -18.21
CA THR A 211 39.01 -46.76 -18.10
C THR A 211 39.85 -45.56 -17.68
N ASP A 212 39.70 -44.48 -18.45
CA ASP A 212 40.15 -43.09 -18.25
C ASP A 212 41.62 -42.69 -18.45
N TYR A 213 41.74 -41.48 -19.00
CA TYR A 213 42.95 -40.70 -19.36
C TYR A 213 43.96 -40.48 -18.20
N SER A 214 43.63 -40.89 -16.99
CA SER A 214 44.46 -40.73 -15.78
C SER A 214 45.52 -41.82 -15.58
N ASN A 215 45.51 -42.90 -16.37
CA ASN A 215 46.52 -43.97 -16.25
C ASN A 215 47.66 -43.91 -17.28
N ALA A 216 47.58 -43.03 -18.29
CA ALA A 216 48.73 -42.76 -19.15
C ALA A 216 49.78 -41.91 -18.41
N ASP A 217 49.32 -40.96 -17.59
CA ASP A 217 50.18 -40.17 -16.70
C ASP A 217 50.76 -41.05 -15.59
N PHE A 218 50.04 -42.05 -15.07
CA PHE A 218 50.60 -42.97 -14.07
C PHE A 218 51.67 -43.91 -14.65
N LEU A 219 51.54 -44.34 -15.91
CA LEU A 219 52.57 -45.14 -16.59
C LEU A 219 53.77 -44.26 -16.99
N TYR A 220 53.53 -43.01 -17.39
CA TYR A 220 54.56 -42.01 -17.66
C TYR A 220 55.32 -41.64 -16.38
N ASP A 221 54.63 -41.34 -15.28
CA ASP A 221 55.23 -41.03 -13.97
C ASP A 221 55.96 -42.25 -13.39
N TYR A 222 55.43 -43.47 -13.52
CA TYR A 222 56.12 -44.70 -13.09
C TYR A 222 57.42 -44.95 -13.86
N LEU A 223 57.47 -44.59 -15.15
CA LEU A 223 58.67 -44.67 -15.99
C LEU A 223 59.64 -43.48 -15.73
N CYS A 224 59.11 -42.29 -15.45
CA CYS A 224 59.88 -41.10 -15.08
C CYS A 224 60.59 -41.26 -13.72
N ASP A 225 59.91 -41.86 -12.72
CA ASP A 225 60.49 -42.11 -11.39
C ASP A 225 61.56 -43.21 -11.41
N ARG A 226 61.47 -44.19 -12.32
CA ARG A 226 62.41 -45.34 -12.35
C ARG A 226 63.61 -45.13 -13.28
N TYR A 227 63.48 -44.30 -14.33
CA TYR A 227 64.55 -44.02 -15.30
C TYR A 227 64.95 -42.53 -15.41
N MET A 228 64.45 -41.67 -14.51
CA MET A 228 64.73 -40.21 -14.45
C MET A 228 64.59 -39.52 -15.81
N ILE A 229 63.35 -39.44 -16.31
CA ILE A 229 62.98 -38.65 -17.48
C ILE A 229 62.33 -37.36 -16.98
N VAL A 230 62.90 -36.20 -17.29
CA VAL A 230 62.25 -34.89 -17.11
C VAL A 230 62.18 -34.21 -18.48
N SER A 231 60.98 -33.91 -18.96
CA SER A 231 60.73 -33.02 -20.11
C SER A 231 59.46 -32.20 -19.82
N ASP A 232 59.61 -30.87 -19.77
CA ASP A 232 58.52 -29.90 -19.58
C ASP A 232 57.98 -29.34 -20.91
N SER A 233 58.21 -30.04 -22.04
CA SER A 233 57.72 -29.66 -23.37
C SER A 233 56.35 -30.30 -23.66
N GLU A 234 55.32 -29.47 -23.79
CA GLU A 234 53.96 -29.87 -24.21
C GLU A 234 53.93 -30.52 -25.62
N THR A 235 54.95 -30.25 -26.43
CA THR A 235 55.15 -30.80 -27.78
C THR A 235 55.60 -32.26 -27.75
N ASP A 236 56.47 -32.65 -26.82
CA ASP A 236 56.94 -34.04 -26.68
C ASP A 236 55.78 -34.95 -26.18
N LYS A 237 54.93 -34.40 -25.31
CA LYS A 237 53.70 -35.07 -24.85
C LYS A 237 52.67 -35.27 -25.98
N LYS A 238 52.68 -34.40 -27.01
CA LYS A 238 51.82 -34.53 -28.20
C LYS A 238 52.35 -35.56 -29.20
N GLU A 239 53.66 -35.67 -29.40
CA GLU A 239 54.25 -36.72 -30.26
C GLU A 239 54.18 -38.11 -29.62
N PHE A 240 54.31 -38.22 -28.28
CA PHE A 240 54.05 -39.49 -27.58
C PHE A 240 52.59 -39.95 -27.76
N LYS A 241 51.65 -39.02 -27.94
CA LYS A 241 50.24 -39.27 -28.27
C LYS A 241 49.99 -39.61 -29.75
N SER A 242 50.93 -39.39 -30.68
CA SER A 242 50.73 -39.62 -32.12
C SER A 242 51.33 -40.93 -32.65
N ILE A 243 52.17 -41.62 -31.87
CA ILE A 243 52.72 -42.96 -32.20
C ILE A 243 51.62 -44.06 -32.14
N ASP A 244 50.44 -43.75 -31.60
CA ASP A 244 49.38 -44.74 -31.29
C ASP A 244 48.26 -44.82 -32.35
N ASP A 245 48.54 -44.45 -33.59
CA ASP A 245 47.66 -44.69 -34.74
C ASP A 245 48.34 -45.65 -35.73
N ASN A 246 48.05 -46.96 -35.56
CA ASN A 246 48.32 -48.10 -36.47
C ASN A 246 49.44 -49.11 -36.14
N LEU A 247 49.83 -49.29 -34.88
CA LEU A 247 50.69 -50.43 -34.52
C LEU A 247 49.90 -51.74 -34.35
N PHE A 248 49.40 -52.30 -35.46
CA PHE A 248 48.98 -53.71 -35.51
C PHE A 248 50.23 -54.61 -35.57
N ILE A 249 50.62 -55.19 -34.43
CA ILE A 249 51.65 -56.23 -34.41
C ILE A 249 50.97 -57.59 -34.56
N GLN A 250 50.91 -58.10 -35.79
CA GLN A 250 50.65 -59.52 -36.06
C GLN A 250 52.00 -60.23 -36.18
N THR A 251 52.30 -61.17 -35.28
CA THR A 251 53.45 -62.08 -35.45
C THR A 251 53.00 -63.52 -35.22
N ASP A 252 53.01 -64.33 -36.29
CA ASP A 252 52.92 -65.78 -36.25
C ASP A 252 54.34 -66.34 -36.07
N PHE A 253 54.65 -66.99 -34.95
CA PHE A 253 55.72 -67.99 -34.87
C PHE A 253 55.40 -69.03 -33.78
N ILE A 254 55.29 -70.30 -34.19
CA ILE A 254 55.36 -71.48 -33.32
C ILE A 254 56.66 -72.20 -33.69
N ASP A 255 57.47 -72.53 -32.68
CA ASP A 255 58.54 -73.52 -32.72
C ASP A 255 57.95 -74.91 -32.41
N GLU A 256 58.27 -75.87 -33.28
CA GLU A 256 57.91 -77.28 -33.19
C GLU A 256 58.67 -78.01 -32.06
N ARG A 257 58.35 -77.78 -30.77
CA ARG A 257 58.65 -78.74 -29.69
C ARG A 257 58.10 -78.49 -28.27
N GLY A 258 56.98 -77.77 -28.12
CA GLY A 258 56.12 -77.86 -26.92
C GLY A 258 56.83 -77.84 -25.55
N ARG A 259 57.56 -76.76 -25.24
CA ARG A 259 58.01 -76.45 -23.87
C ARG A 259 57.72 -75.00 -23.51
N ASP A 260 57.09 -74.83 -22.35
CA ASP A 260 56.71 -73.59 -21.69
C ASP A 260 57.86 -73.17 -20.76
N GLU A 261 58.62 -72.13 -21.13
CA GLU A 261 59.49 -71.40 -20.20
C GLU A 261 59.34 -69.90 -20.46
N ASN A 262 58.71 -69.24 -19.47
CA ASN A 262 58.49 -67.79 -19.34
C ASN A 262 59.66 -66.93 -19.85
N TYR A 263 59.51 -66.36 -21.05
CA TYR A 263 60.30 -65.20 -21.47
C TYR A 263 59.58 -63.91 -21.08
N ASN A 264 60.31 -63.07 -20.34
CA ASN A 264 59.85 -61.88 -19.65
C ASN A 264 59.41 -60.78 -20.65
N TYR A 265 58.10 -60.63 -20.84
CA TYR A 265 57.51 -59.67 -21.79
C TYR A 265 57.86 -58.19 -21.48
N THR A 266 58.18 -57.86 -20.23
CA THR A 266 58.57 -56.50 -19.81
C THR A 266 59.88 -56.04 -20.45
N THR A 267 60.85 -56.95 -20.58
CA THR A 267 62.20 -56.62 -21.10
C THR A 267 62.21 -56.40 -22.62
N PHE A 268 61.21 -56.92 -23.34
CA PHE A 268 61.10 -56.77 -24.79
C PHE A 268 60.45 -55.43 -25.17
N VAL A 269 59.41 -55.00 -24.43
CA VAL A 269 58.76 -53.69 -24.62
C VAL A 269 59.70 -52.54 -24.23
N GLU A 270 60.47 -52.70 -23.15
CA GLU A 270 61.50 -51.73 -22.72
C GLU A 270 62.61 -51.53 -23.77
N LYS A 271 63.03 -52.60 -24.45
CA LYS A 271 64.05 -52.53 -25.51
C LYS A 271 63.49 -51.95 -26.82
N ALA A 272 62.24 -52.24 -27.16
CA ALA A 272 61.59 -51.68 -28.35
C ALA A 272 61.37 -50.15 -28.22
N PHE A 273 61.04 -49.66 -27.03
CA PHE A 273 60.86 -48.22 -26.78
C PHE A 273 62.17 -47.42 -26.78
N ALA A 274 63.27 -48.00 -26.27
CA ALA A 274 64.59 -47.38 -26.35
C ALA A 274 65.10 -47.22 -27.80
N ILE A 275 64.65 -48.08 -28.72
CA ILE A 275 65.01 -48.03 -30.14
C ILE A 275 64.25 -46.91 -30.87
N ALA A 276 62.99 -46.65 -30.51
CA ALA A 276 62.20 -45.57 -31.11
C ALA A 276 62.77 -44.16 -30.84
N MET A 277 63.52 -43.99 -29.75
CA MET A 277 64.13 -42.70 -29.38
C MET A 277 65.51 -42.42 -29.97
N ILE A 278 66.16 -43.39 -30.63
CA ILE A 278 67.55 -43.28 -31.13
C ILE A 278 67.62 -43.14 -32.67
N VAL A 279 66.51 -43.27 -33.40
CA VAL A 279 66.50 -43.18 -34.87
C VAL A 279 66.19 -41.75 -35.33
N PRO A 280 67.03 -41.10 -36.17
CA PRO A 280 66.68 -39.84 -36.81
C PRO A 280 65.57 -40.06 -37.85
N ASN A 281 64.66 -39.10 -37.98
CA ASN A 281 63.57 -39.11 -38.97
C ASN A 281 64.08 -39.53 -40.37
N GLY A 282 63.63 -40.69 -40.88
CA GLY A 282 63.83 -41.10 -42.28
C GLY A 282 64.51 -42.46 -42.55
N ALA A 283 64.81 -43.30 -41.55
CA ALA A 283 65.36 -44.65 -41.80
C ALA A 283 64.28 -45.67 -42.23
N ASP A 284 64.59 -46.49 -43.23
CA ASP A 284 63.72 -47.56 -43.73
C ASP A 284 63.53 -48.68 -42.69
N LYS A 285 62.28 -49.16 -42.58
CA LYS A 285 61.81 -50.19 -41.66
C LYS A 285 62.48 -51.56 -41.89
N GLU A 286 62.84 -51.92 -43.12
CA GLU A 286 63.51 -53.19 -43.44
C GLU A 286 64.99 -53.18 -43.02
N THR A 287 65.67 -52.05 -43.19
CA THR A 287 67.06 -51.86 -42.74
C THR A 287 67.15 -51.95 -41.20
N LEU A 288 66.21 -51.33 -40.49
CA LEU A 288 66.12 -51.37 -39.02
C LEU A 288 65.89 -52.79 -38.46
N ILE A 289 65.02 -53.58 -39.11
CA ILE A 289 64.77 -54.98 -38.73
C ILE A 289 66.02 -55.84 -38.97
N THR A 290 66.82 -55.52 -39.98
CA THR A 290 68.05 -56.24 -40.32
C THR A 290 69.18 -55.94 -39.33
N GLU A 291 69.35 -54.69 -38.90
CA GLU A 291 70.33 -54.32 -37.87
C GLU A 291 69.94 -54.84 -36.47
N LEU A 292 68.63 -54.93 -36.18
CA LEU A 292 68.06 -55.58 -35.00
C LEU A 292 68.36 -57.10 -34.96
N LYS A 293 68.23 -57.79 -36.11
CA LYS A 293 68.57 -59.22 -36.23
C LYS A 293 70.06 -59.52 -36.09
N ASN A 294 70.93 -58.54 -36.36
CA ASN A 294 72.39 -58.70 -36.37
C ASN A 294 73.09 -58.23 -35.07
N GLY A 295 72.37 -57.76 -34.05
CA GLY A 295 72.94 -57.42 -32.73
C GLY A 295 73.77 -56.13 -32.67
N ILE A 296 73.56 -55.19 -33.60
CA ILE A 296 74.39 -53.96 -33.76
C ILE A 296 73.97 -52.80 -32.82
N ILE A 297 73.05 -53.02 -31.87
CA ILE A 297 72.53 -51.94 -31.00
C ILE A 297 73.58 -51.45 -29.97
N GLU A 298 74.54 -52.28 -29.56
CA GLU A 298 75.58 -51.86 -28.62
C GLU A 298 76.54 -50.79 -29.19
N SER A 299 76.62 -50.57 -30.51
CA SER A 299 77.51 -49.56 -31.09
C SER A 299 76.97 -48.14 -31.06
N TYR A 300 75.64 -47.94 -30.99
CA TYR A 300 75.03 -46.61 -30.93
C TYR A 300 75.14 -45.98 -29.53
N LEU A 301 75.03 -46.78 -28.46
CA LEU A 301 75.14 -46.32 -27.07
C LEU A 301 76.59 -46.00 -26.62
N ARG A 302 77.60 -46.29 -27.45
CA ARG A 302 79.01 -45.97 -27.17
C ARG A 302 79.52 -44.71 -27.87
N LYS A 303 78.71 -44.03 -28.71
CA LYS A 303 79.11 -42.75 -29.33
C LYS A 303 79.09 -41.66 -28.27
N SER A 304 80.22 -40.99 -28.11
CA SER A 304 80.42 -39.91 -27.16
C SER A 304 80.56 -38.59 -27.93
N TYR A 305 79.75 -37.60 -27.56
CA TYR A 305 79.73 -36.28 -28.18
C TYR A 305 80.43 -35.26 -27.28
N THR A 306 80.95 -34.19 -27.89
CA THR A 306 81.67 -33.13 -27.20
C THR A 306 80.76 -31.91 -27.15
N VAL A 307 80.51 -31.39 -25.95
CA VAL A 307 79.83 -30.10 -25.77
C VAL A 307 80.91 -29.05 -25.61
N THR A 308 80.94 -28.09 -26.52
CA THR A 308 81.83 -26.94 -26.43
C THR A 308 81.00 -25.72 -26.05
N LEU A 309 81.26 -25.17 -24.87
CA LEU A 309 80.70 -23.90 -24.43
C LEU A 309 81.70 -22.81 -24.75
N LEU A 310 81.27 -21.80 -25.50
CA LEU A 310 82.06 -20.58 -25.60
C LEU A 310 81.72 -19.69 -24.41
N THR A 311 82.73 -19.38 -23.60
CA THR A 311 82.65 -18.23 -22.70
C THR A 311 82.72 -16.96 -23.55
N SER A 312 81.79 -16.04 -23.30
CA SER A 312 81.74 -14.73 -23.94
C SER A 312 82.36 -13.69 -23.01
N GLU A 313 82.95 -12.62 -23.54
CA GLU A 313 83.46 -11.51 -22.72
C GLU A 313 82.32 -10.80 -21.93
N ASN A 314 81.07 -11.01 -22.35
CA ASN A 314 79.88 -10.34 -21.80
C ASN A 314 79.17 -11.18 -20.71
N GLY A 315 79.66 -12.39 -20.41
CA GLY A 315 79.13 -13.24 -19.36
C GLY A 315 79.65 -14.67 -19.41
N ILE A 316 79.47 -15.40 -18.30
CA ILE A 316 79.93 -16.78 -18.17
C ILE A 316 78.79 -17.76 -18.47
N ALA A 317 79.10 -18.83 -19.18
CA ALA A 317 78.22 -19.98 -19.32
C ALA A 317 78.82 -21.18 -18.59
N SER A 318 77.97 -21.98 -17.97
CA SER A 318 78.34 -23.26 -17.39
C SER A 318 77.39 -24.33 -17.87
N ALA A 319 77.92 -25.55 -17.99
CA ALA A 319 77.12 -26.73 -18.24
C ALA A 319 77.32 -27.74 -17.12
N LYS A 320 76.20 -28.29 -16.65
CA LYS A 320 76.18 -29.38 -15.69
C LYS A 320 75.49 -30.57 -16.32
N ASN A 321 75.96 -31.76 -16.00
CA ASN A 321 75.16 -32.94 -16.27
C ASN A 321 73.92 -32.96 -15.36
N ILE A 322 72.93 -33.80 -15.66
CA ILE A 322 71.71 -33.96 -14.84
C ILE A 322 71.97 -34.36 -13.38
N LYS A 323 73.17 -34.84 -13.03
CA LYS A 323 73.58 -35.14 -11.65
C LYS A 323 74.24 -33.94 -10.95
N GLY A 324 74.17 -32.75 -11.55
CA GLY A 324 74.67 -31.48 -10.99
C GLY A 324 76.19 -31.29 -11.05
N LYS A 325 76.94 -32.19 -11.71
CA LYS A 325 78.40 -32.09 -11.82
C LYS A 325 78.80 -31.22 -13.01
N GLU A 326 79.71 -30.27 -12.79
CA GLU A 326 80.23 -29.40 -13.85
C GLU A 326 81.00 -30.17 -14.92
N LEU A 327 80.72 -29.78 -16.16
CA LEU A 327 81.38 -30.27 -17.35
C LEU A 327 82.49 -29.27 -17.71
N THR A 328 83.75 -29.67 -17.55
CA THR A 328 84.90 -28.86 -18.00
C THR A 328 85.09 -28.98 -19.51
N GLU A 329 85.52 -27.89 -20.15
CA GLU A 329 85.69 -27.75 -21.61
C GLU A 329 86.45 -28.95 -22.22
N GLY A 330 85.91 -29.52 -23.31
CA GLY A 330 86.51 -30.63 -24.03
C GLY A 330 86.23 -32.04 -23.48
N LYS A 331 85.40 -32.21 -22.44
CA LYS A 331 84.98 -33.55 -22.00
C LYS A 331 83.90 -34.16 -22.88
N MET A 332 84.15 -35.39 -23.34
CA MET A 332 83.17 -36.20 -24.05
C MET A 332 82.09 -36.72 -23.11
N ILE A 333 80.82 -36.53 -23.47
CA ILE A 333 79.65 -37.02 -22.76
C ILE A 333 79.01 -38.11 -23.62
N GLN A 334 78.77 -39.30 -23.05
CA GLN A 334 77.90 -40.28 -23.70
C GLN A 334 76.46 -39.77 -23.65
N TYR A 335 75.73 -39.98 -24.75
CA TYR A 335 74.31 -39.64 -24.96
C TYR A 335 73.54 -39.27 -23.68
N GLY A 336 73.14 -38.00 -23.51
CA GLY A 336 72.50 -37.53 -22.27
C GLY A 336 72.09 -36.05 -22.29
N LYS A 337 71.24 -35.66 -21.32
CA LYS A 337 70.80 -34.27 -21.13
C LYS A 337 71.85 -33.44 -20.38
N VAL A 338 72.02 -32.20 -20.81
CA VAL A 338 72.93 -31.21 -20.21
C VAL A 338 72.11 -29.99 -19.81
N ILE A 339 72.35 -29.50 -18.59
CA ILE A 339 71.75 -28.26 -18.09
C ILE A 339 72.74 -27.13 -18.37
N LEU A 340 72.36 -26.24 -19.28
CA LEU A 340 73.06 -25.01 -19.57
C LEU A 340 72.60 -23.93 -18.59
N SER A 341 73.52 -23.12 -18.09
CA SER A 341 73.18 -21.92 -17.33
C SER A 341 74.14 -20.79 -17.66
N ALA A 342 73.60 -19.59 -17.84
CA ALA A 342 74.37 -18.41 -18.15
C ALA A 342 74.23 -17.37 -17.02
N THR A 343 75.33 -16.71 -16.71
CA THR A 343 75.36 -15.55 -15.81
C THR A 343 76.00 -14.40 -16.56
N ALA A 344 75.20 -13.36 -16.82
CA ALA A 344 75.67 -12.16 -17.48
C ALA A 344 76.59 -11.35 -16.54
N ASN A 345 77.56 -10.65 -17.11
CA ASN A 345 78.36 -9.68 -16.39
C ASN A 345 77.52 -8.44 -16.01
N PRO A 346 77.95 -7.59 -15.05
CA PRO A 346 77.14 -6.50 -14.47
C PRO A 346 76.51 -5.51 -15.48
N ASP A 347 77.05 -5.40 -16.69
CA ASP A 347 76.60 -4.46 -17.73
C ASP A 347 75.77 -5.13 -18.85
N TYR A 348 75.46 -6.41 -18.72
CA TYR A 348 74.76 -7.19 -19.74
C TYR A 348 73.60 -7.98 -19.14
N LYS A 349 72.56 -8.24 -19.94
CA LYS A 349 71.49 -9.20 -19.62
C LYS A 349 71.55 -10.38 -20.59
N PHE A 350 71.18 -11.56 -20.09
CA PHE A 350 71.12 -12.76 -20.92
C PHE A 350 69.99 -12.62 -21.94
N ALA A 351 70.32 -12.79 -23.22
CA ALA A 351 69.42 -12.61 -24.35
C ALA A 351 69.07 -13.93 -25.08
N GLY A 352 69.62 -15.06 -24.63
CA GLY A 352 69.29 -16.38 -25.16
C GLY A 352 70.50 -17.28 -25.42
N TRP A 353 70.26 -18.54 -25.76
CA TRP A 353 71.25 -19.52 -26.19
C TRP A 353 71.26 -19.64 -27.72
N GLY A 354 72.41 -19.35 -28.32
CA GLY A 354 72.68 -19.63 -29.71
C GLY A 354 73.32 -21.00 -29.91
N VAL A 355 72.94 -21.70 -30.98
CA VAL A 355 73.63 -22.88 -31.48
C VAL A 355 74.37 -22.52 -32.77
N GLU A 356 75.67 -22.80 -32.81
CA GLU A 356 76.48 -22.65 -34.02
C GLU A 356 76.55 -23.96 -34.80
N LYS A 357 76.10 -23.93 -36.06
CA LYS A 357 76.23 -25.03 -37.02
C LYS A 357 76.69 -24.46 -38.36
N ASP A 358 77.75 -25.04 -38.94
CA ASP A 358 78.36 -24.61 -40.21
C ASP A 358 78.73 -23.11 -40.27
N GLY A 359 79.19 -22.54 -39.16
CA GLY A 359 79.63 -21.14 -39.07
C GLY A 359 78.50 -20.10 -38.96
N LYS A 360 77.24 -20.52 -38.77
CA LYS A 360 76.10 -19.64 -38.45
C LYS A 360 75.55 -19.94 -37.06
N VAL A 361 75.30 -18.89 -36.29
CA VAL A 361 74.64 -18.98 -34.97
C VAL A 361 73.15 -18.74 -35.13
N SER A 362 72.33 -19.63 -34.57
CA SER A 362 70.87 -19.52 -34.54
C SER A 362 70.39 -19.56 -33.09
N VAL A 363 69.51 -18.65 -32.67
CA VAL A 363 68.96 -18.65 -31.31
C VAL A 363 67.99 -19.82 -31.16
N THR A 364 68.19 -20.60 -30.11
CA THR A 364 67.45 -21.86 -29.87
C THR A 364 66.64 -21.81 -28.58
N SER A 365 66.97 -20.90 -27.66
CA SER A 365 66.26 -20.77 -26.38
C SER A 365 66.49 -19.39 -25.77
N TYR A 366 65.50 -18.86 -25.07
CA TYR A 366 65.61 -17.62 -24.29
C TYR A 366 65.69 -17.88 -22.79
N GLN A 367 65.70 -19.15 -22.36
CA GLN A 367 65.76 -19.49 -20.96
C GLN A 367 67.20 -19.41 -20.44
N ARG A 368 67.39 -18.64 -19.36
CA ARG A 368 68.71 -18.45 -18.72
C ARG A 368 69.31 -19.77 -18.22
N ILE A 369 68.45 -20.69 -17.78
CA ILE A 369 68.79 -22.08 -17.49
C ILE A 369 67.98 -22.93 -18.45
N ASP A 370 68.64 -23.77 -19.23
CA ASP A 370 67.99 -24.59 -20.25
C ASP A 370 68.52 -26.03 -20.19
N THR A 371 67.68 -27.01 -20.51
CA THR A 371 68.05 -28.42 -20.52
C THR A 371 68.01 -28.95 -21.94
N VAL A 372 69.18 -29.25 -22.50
CA VAL A 372 69.33 -29.68 -23.89
C VAL A 372 69.76 -31.14 -23.99
N THR A 373 69.25 -31.87 -24.96
CA THR A 373 69.65 -33.26 -25.24
C THR A 373 70.77 -33.27 -26.27
N ILE A 374 71.93 -33.84 -25.91
CA ILE A 374 73.10 -33.86 -26.79
C ILE A 374 73.03 -35.07 -27.72
N VAL A 375 72.67 -34.82 -28.98
CA VAL A 375 72.55 -35.84 -30.04
C VAL A 375 73.63 -35.72 -31.12
N ASP A 376 74.45 -34.66 -31.08
CA ASP A 376 75.59 -34.41 -31.98
C ASP A 376 76.64 -33.49 -31.31
N ASN A 377 77.82 -33.31 -31.91
CA ASN A 377 78.80 -32.31 -31.50
C ASN A 377 78.27 -30.89 -31.82
N ILE A 378 77.71 -30.21 -30.81
CA ILE A 378 77.07 -28.90 -30.96
C ILE A 378 77.75 -27.88 -30.05
N LYS A 379 77.91 -26.67 -30.58
CA LYS A 379 78.51 -25.53 -29.86
C LYS A 379 77.40 -24.59 -29.39
N TYR A 380 77.26 -24.47 -28.07
CA TYR A 380 76.29 -23.56 -27.44
C TYR A 380 76.97 -22.26 -27.03
N ILE A 381 76.34 -21.13 -27.38
CA ILE A 381 76.85 -19.78 -27.16
C ILE A 381 75.81 -19.01 -26.34
N PRO A 382 76.15 -18.52 -25.14
CA PRO A 382 75.29 -17.58 -24.43
C PRO A 382 75.33 -16.23 -25.16
N LEU A 383 74.16 -15.72 -25.55
CA LEU A 383 74.00 -14.40 -26.12
C LEU A 383 73.66 -13.44 -24.99
N PHE A 384 74.37 -12.32 -24.97
CA PHE A 384 74.20 -11.27 -23.98
C PHE A 384 73.96 -9.95 -24.69
N GLU A 385 72.90 -9.25 -24.30
CA GLU A 385 72.58 -7.93 -24.82
C GLU A 385 72.81 -6.88 -23.74
N LYS A 386 73.27 -5.71 -24.16
CA LYS A 386 73.36 -4.57 -23.26
C LYS A 386 71.96 -4.03 -23.05
N PRO A 387 71.45 -3.96 -21.80
CA PRO A 387 70.13 -3.41 -21.57
C PRO A 387 70.13 -1.91 -21.82
N PHE A 388 68.96 -1.38 -22.15
CA PHE A 388 68.74 0.05 -22.35
C PHE A 388 67.65 0.55 -21.40
N ASN A 389 67.59 1.86 -21.22
CA ASN A 389 66.64 2.45 -20.28
C ASN A 389 65.38 2.91 -21.01
N ILE A 390 64.23 2.62 -20.41
CA ILE A 390 62.99 3.32 -20.70
C ILE A 390 62.78 4.32 -19.59
N LYS A 391 62.52 5.57 -19.95
CA LYS A 391 62.27 6.65 -19.00
C LYS A 391 60.88 7.21 -19.20
N VAL A 392 60.25 7.57 -18.08
CA VAL A 392 59.04 8.38 -18.10
C VAL A 392 59.19 9.60 -17.21
N SER A 393 58.54 10.67 -17.64
CA SER A 393 58.34 11.86 -16.83
C SER A 393 56.88 12.33 -16.96
N ALA A 394 56.46 13.24 -16.09
CA ALA A 394 55.13 13.81 -16.09
C ALA A 394 55.22 15.34 -16.16
N THR A 395 54.30 15.97 -16.88
CA THR A 395 54.07 17.41 -16.72
C THR A 395 53.38 17.69 -15.39
N GLU A 396 53.25 18.97 -15.03
CA GLU A 396 52.40 19.38 -13.91
C GLU A 396 50.98 18.84 -14.08
N GLY A 397 50.40 18.27 -13.02
CA GLY A 397 49.04 17.72 -13.03
C GLY A 397 48.93 16.20 -12.87
N GLY A 398 50.03 15.47 -12.72
CA GLY A 398 49.96 14.04 -12.42
C GLY A 398 51.30 13.38 -12.18
N THR A 399 51.29 12.05 -12.17
CA THR A 399 52.48 11.21 -12.07
C THR A 399 52.53 10.23 -13.24
N ALA A 400 53.74 9.82 -13.61
CA ALA A 400 54.00 8.87 -14.69
C ALA A 400 54.88 7.75 -14.15
N ASN A 401 54.46 6.51 -14.39
CA ASN A 401 55.17 5.32 -13.92
C ASN A 401 55.19 4.25 -15.00
N ILE A 402 56.25 3.46 -15.04
CA ILE A 402 56.40 2.27 -15.88
C ILE A 402 56.56 1.02 -15.03
N SER A 403 56.03 -0.09 -15.55
CA SER A 403 56.11 -1.41 -14.93
C SER A 403 56.42 -2.49 -15.97
N SER A 404 57.13 -3.53 -15.56
CA SER A 404 57.36 -4.79 -16.27
C SER A 404 56.85 -5.97 -15.44
N ALA A 405 57.08 -7.20 -15.89
CA ALA A 405 56.71 -8.41 -15.15
C ALA A 405 57.40 -8.54 -13.78
N THR A 406 58.58 -7.94 -13.58
CA THR A 406 59.40 -8.10 -12.36
C THR A 406 59.56 -6.83 -11.53
N GLU A 407 59.38 -5.66 -12.15
CA GLU A 407 59.56 -4.37 -11.49
C GLU A 407 58.38 -3.46 -11.81
N SER A 408 57.77 -2.86 -10.79
CA SER A 408 56.60 -1.99 -10.93
C SER A 408 56.87 -0.58 -10.40
N ASN A 409 56.14 0.39 -10.94
CA ASN A 409 56.12 1.79 -10.48
C ASN A 409 57.50 2.45 -10.46
N LYS A 410 58.20 2.42 -11.60
CA LYS A 410 59.50 3.08 -11.78
C LYS A 410 59.35 4.27 -12.72
N GLU A 411 60.19 5.29 -12.54
CA GLU A 411 60.36 6.38 -13.52
C GLU A 411 61.42 6.05 -14.58
N THR A 412 62.34 5.15 -14.25
CA THR A 412 63.33 4.60 -15.18
C THR A 412 63.42 3.11 -14.97
N LEU A 413 63.34 2.36 -16.07
CA LEU A 413 63.41 0.90 -16.05
C LEU A 413 64.45 0.42 -17.05
N ASN A 414 65.31 -0.50 -16.60
CA ASN A 414 66.36 -1.08 -17.42
C ASN A 414 65.89 -2.40 -18.04
N VAL A 415 65.70 -2.43 -19.36
CA VAL A 415 64.98 -3.49 -20.07
C VAL A 415 65.82 -4.10 -21.19
N THR A 416 65.44 -5.31 -21.62
CA THR A 416 65.92 -5.95 -22.84
C THR A 416 64.95 -5.73 -24.00
N LYS A 417 65.41 -6.00 -25.22
CA LYS A 417 64.54 -5.91 -26.39
C LYS A 417 63.34 -6.83 -26.22
N TYR A 418 62.18 -6.33 -26.62
CA TYR A 418 60.89 -7.05 -26.60
C TYR A 418 60.28 -7.29 -25.21
N ASP A 419 60.84 -6.74 -24.13
CA ASP A 419 60.15 -6.72 -22.83
C ASP A 419 58.85 -5.91 -22.95
N GLU A 420 57.73 -6.47 -22.46
CA GLU A 420 56.44 -5.77 -22.40
C GLU A 420 56.44 -4.79 -21.22
N ILE A 421 56.33 -3.50 -21.52
CA ILE A 421 56.32 -2.41 -20.54
C ILE A 421 54.93 -1.77 -20.48
N ILE A 422 54.41 -1.60 -19.27
CA ILE A 422 53.15 -0.94 -18.98
C ILE A 422 53.43 0.48 -18.50
N PHE A 423 52.98 1.46 -19.26
CA PHE A 423 52.97 2.87 -18.89
C PHE A 423 51.68 3.19 -18.18
N LYS A 424 51.76 3.90 -17.06
CA LYS A 424 50.61 4.34 -16.27
C LYS A 424 50.76 5.80 -15.89
N ALA A 425 49.81 6.62 -16.30
CA ALA A 425 49.68 8.01 -15.93
C ALA A 425 48.53 8.15 -14.94
N GLU A 426 48.79 8.74 -13.78
CA GLU A 426 47.80 9.01 -12.74
C GLU A 426 47.67 10.52 -12.54
N PRO A 427 46.55 11.14 -12.97
CA PRO A 427 46.32 12.56 -12.73
C PRO A 427 46.12 12.83 -11.24
N VAL A 428 46.59 13.98 -10.76
CA VAL A 428 46.21 14.49 -9.44
C VAL A 428 44.88 15.24 -9.52
N GLU A 429 44.28 15.52 -8.37
CA GLU A 429 42.98 16.21 -8.29
C GLU A 429 42.98 17.52 -9.10
N GLY A 430 41.96 17.70 -9.92
CA GLY A 430 41.79 18.86 -10.78
C GLY A 430 42.46 18.82 -12.14
N TYR A 431 43.18 17.74 -12.45
CA TYR A 431 43.78 17.49 -13.75
C TYR A 431 43.22 16.22 -14.39
N GLN A 432 43.35 16.14 -15.71
CA GLN A 432 43.05 14.95 -16.49
C GLN A 432 44.24 14.59 -17.37
N PHE A 433 44.43 13.30 -17.60
CA PHE A 433 45.45 12.83 -18.54
C PHE A 433 45.08 13.23 -19.97
N LYS A 434 46.01 13.89 -20.65
CA LYS A 434 45.84 14.35 -22.04
C LYS A 434 46.35 13.30 -23.02
N ASN A 435 47.64 12.98 -22.96
CA ASN A 435 48.30 12.01 -23.82
C ASN A 435 49.74 11.72 -23.34
N TRP A 436 50.31 10.64 -23.86
CA TRP A 436 51.73 10.34 -23.82
C TRP A 436 52.40 10.91 -25.07
N THR A 437 53.53 11.59 -24.92
CA THR A 437 54.36 12.05 -26.04
C THR A 437 55.79 11.54 -25.91
N ASP A 438 56.52 11.49 -27.01
CA ASP A 438 57.98 11.35 -26.96
C ASP A 438 58.66 12.68 -26.58
N ALA A 439 60.00 12.66 -26.49
CA ALA A 439 60.82 13.83 -26.19
C ALA A 439 60.71 14.96 -27.24
N ASP A 440 60.32 14.63 -28.48
CA ASP A 440 60.12 15.59 -29.57
C ASP A 440 58.68 16.16 -29.57
N GLY A 441 57.81 15.69 -28.68
CA GLY A 441 56.43 16.12 -28.54
C GLY A 441 55.43 15.41 -29.47
N ASN A 442 55.85 14.34 -30.16
CA ASN A 442 54.94 13.55 -30.98
C ASN A 442 54.04 12.69 -30.08
N GLU A 443 52.74 12.65 -30.39
CA GLU A 443 51.78 11.86 -29.64
C GLU A 443 51.98 10.36 -29.87
N ILE A 444 52.16 9.63 -28.76
CA ILE A 444 52.35 8.18 -28.75
C ILE A 444 51.06 7.46 -28.40
N SER A 445 50.33 7.95 -27.39
CA SER A 445 49.09 7.31 -26.94
C SER A 445 48.17 8.27 -26.21
N LYS A 446 46.86 8.13 -26.42
CA LYS A 446 45.82 8.83 -25.64
C LYS A 446 45.28 8.01 -24.46
N LEU A 447 45.81 6.80 -24.26
CA LEU A 447 45.40 5.96 -23.14
C LEU A 447 46.31 6.23 -21.95
N ALA A 448 45.71 6.59 -20.80
CA ALA A 448 46.44 6.82 -19.56
C ALA A 448 47.24 5.58 -19.11
N THR A 449 46.72 4.38 -19.44
CA THR A 449 47.48 3.13 -19.34
C THR A 449 47.70 2.55 -20.73
N TYR A 450 48.96 2.34 -21.09
CA TYR A 450 49.36 1.89 -22.43
C TYR A 450 50.48 0.85 -22.33
N LYS A 451 50.46 -0.18 -23.19
CA LYS A 451 51.47 -1.24 -23.21
C LYS A 451 52.28 -1.18 -24.50
N ALA A 452 53.60 -1.32 -24.40
CA ALA A 452 54.49 -1.34 -25.56
C ALA A 452 55.76 -2.15 -25.30
N THR A 453 56.39 -2.56 -26.40
CA THR A 453 57.72 -3.20 -26.45
C THR A 453 58.69 -2.31 -27.20
N PHE A 454 59.97 -2.32 -26.80
CA PHE A 454 60.98 -1.42 -27.36
C PHE A 454 62.20 -2.18 -27.86
N THR A 455 62.91 -1.56 -28.79
CA THR A 455 64.19 -2.05 -29.32
C THR A 455 65.36 -1.10 -29.04
N GLU A 456 65.08 0.08 -28.49
CA GLU A 456 66.02 1.15 -28.19
C GLU A 456 65.53 2.01 -27.02
N GLU A 457 66.42 2.87 -26.48
CA GLU A 457 66.10 3.80 -25.39
C GLU A 457 65.05 4.81 -25.84
N VAL A 458 63.99 4.96 -25.04
CA VAL A 458 62.96 5.97 -25.23
C VAL A 458 62.68 6.72 -23.94
N GLU A 459 62.26 7.97 -24.10
CA GLU A 459 61.75 8.83 -23.02
C GLU A 459 60.37 9.33 -23.40
N TYR A 460 59.36 8.96 -22.59
CA TYR A 460 57.98 9.36 -22.80
C TYR A 460 57.48 10.27 -21.68
N ILE A 461 56.70 11.27 -22.05
CA ILE A 461 56.17 12.29 -21.15
C ILE A 461 54.66 12.10 -21.05
N ALA A 462 54.14 11.91 -19.83
CA ALA A 462 52.70 11.97 -19.57
C ALA A 462 52.30 13.44 -19.45
N ASN A 463 51.48 13.90 -20.39
CA ASN A 463 50.95 15.25 -20.38
C ASN A 463 49.59 15.28 -19.68
N PHE A 464 49.42 16.25 -18.79
CA PHE A 464 48.19 16.51 -18.06
C PHE A 464 47.68 17.91 -18.40
N GLU A 465 46.37 18.09 -18.34
CA GLU A 465 45.73 19.41 -18.45
C GLU A 465 44.66 19.57 -17.37
N VAL A 466 44.35 20.81 -17.02
CA VAL A 466 43.30 21.08 -16.01
C VAL A 466 41.99 20.49 -16.50
N ALA A 467 41.35 19.69 -15.64
CA ALA A 467 40.07 19.05 -15.93
C ALA A 467 39.00 20.09 -16.24
N LYS A 468 38.09 19.77 -17.17
CA LYS A 468 37.00 20.64 -17.58
C LYS A 468 35.67 19.94 -17.32
N TYR A 469 34.71 20.68 -16.79
CA TYR A 469 33.38 20.18 -16.46
C TYR A 469 32.30 20.94 -17.21
N ASN A 470 31.26 20.21 -17.57
CA ASN A 470 30.05 20.74 -18.18
C ASN A 470 29.08 21.15 -17.07
N ILE A 471 28.79 22.45 -17.02
CA ILE A 471 27.77 23.00 -16.14
C ILE A 471 26.56 23.34 -17.00
N THR A 472 25.42 22.76 -16.66
CA THR A 472 24.14 23.07 -17.29
C THR A 472 23.20 23.68 -16.27
N VAL A 473 22.52 24.77 -16.63
CA VAL A 473 21.47 25.38 -15.82
C VAL A 473 20.18 25.38 -16.63
N LYS A 474 19.14 24.75 -16.10
CA LYS A 474 17.81 24.71 -16.69
C LYS A 474 16.89 25.69 -15.97
N LEU A 475 15.84 26.12 -16.66
CA LEU A 475 14.76 26.92 -16.10
C LEU A 475 13.46 26.11 -16.11
N GLU A 476 12.77 26.09 -14.98
CA GLU A 476 11.44 25.51 -14.83
C GLU A 476 10.48 26.58 -14.27
N GLY A 477 9.36 26.82 -14.96
CA GLY A 477 8.47 27.96 -14.69
C GLY A 477 8.80 29.19 -15.55
N GLU A 478 8.36 30.38 -15.12
CA GLU A 478 8.64 31.63 -15.83
C GLU A 478 9.59 32.53 -15.04
N GLY A 479 10.70 32.88 -15.66
CA GLY A 479 11.74 33.72 -15.07
C GLY A 479 12.87 33.94 -16.06
N ILE A 480 13.93 34.60 -15.60
CA ILE A 480 15.15 34.80 -16.40
C ILE A 480 16.31 34.23 -15.60
N ILE A 481 17.15 33.42 -16.25
CA ILE A 481 18.41 32.94 -15.69
C ILE A 481 19.59 33.56 -16.43
N ALA A 482 20.64 33.89 -15.69
CA ALA A 482 21.95 34.23 -16.24
C ALA A 482 23.05 33.50 -15.47
N GLY A 483 24.21 33.34 -16.10
CA GLY A 483 25.36 32.67 -15.51
C GLY A 483 26.64 33.34 -15.96
N GLU A 484 27.60 33.45 -15.04
CA GLU A 484 28.95 33.94 -15.31
C GLU A 484 29.99 32.97 -14.74
N ILE A 485 31.06 32.75 -15.50
CA ILE A 485 32.23 31.97 -15.10
C ILE A 485 33.36 32.96 -14.81
N THR A 486 33.94 32.88 -13.62
CA THR A 486 35.04 33.77 -13.21
C THR A 486 36.39 33.07 -13.41
N GLU A 487 37.29 33.71 -14.17
CA GLU A 487 38.68 33.30 -14.33
C GLU A 487 39.59 34.50 -13.99
N GLY A 488 40.19 34.50 -12.79
CA GLY A 488 40.90 35.68 -12.27
C GLY A 488 39.96 36.88 -12.13
N ASP A 489 40.33 38.03 -12.71
CA ASP A 489 39.48 39.23 -12.75
C ASP A 489 38.48 39.22 -13.93
N THR A 490 38.60 38.27 -14.86
CA THR A 490 37.72 38.19 -16.03
C THR A 490 36.45 37.39 -15.74
N LYS A 491 35.30 37.94 -16.15
CA LYS A 491 33.99 37.30 -16.05
C LYS A 491 33.44 37.02 -17.44
N THR A 492 33.12 35.77 -17.70
CA THR A 492 32.64 35.32 -19.01
C THR A 492 31.20 34.82 -18.87
N PRO A 493 30.22 35.39 -19.60
CA PRO A 493 28.86 34.89 -19.57
C PRO A 493 28.78 33.44 -20.07
N MET A 494 27.95 32.63 -19.42
CA MET A 494 27.59 31.31 -19.93
C MET A 494 26.74 31.44 -21.20
N GLU A 495 26.85 30.48 -22.10
CA GLU A 495 26.10 30.47 -23.35
C GLU A 495 24.64 30.12 -23.07
N PHE A 496 23.71 30.96 -23.52
CA PHE A 496 22.27 30.74 -23.38
C PHE A 496 21.68 30.19 -24.69
N ALA A 497 21.13 28.97 -24.64
CA ALA A 497 20.48 28.33 -25.77
C ALA A 497 19.30 27.47 -25.30
N GLU A 498 18.16 27.53 -26.01
CA GLU A 498 16.97 26.70 -25.75
C GLU A 498 16.52 26.70 -24.28
N SER A 499 16.48 27.87 -23.62
CA SER A 499 16.12 28.01 -22.20
C SER A 499 17.07 27.30 -21.23
N THR A 500 18.29 27.02 -21.66
CA THR A 500 19.36 26.45 -20.82
C THR A 500 20.63 27.28 -20.92
N LEU A 501 21.32 27.46 -19.79
CA LEU A 501 22.70 27.96 -19.79
C LEU A 501 23.65 26.76 -19.85
N LYS A 502 24.66 26.84 -20.70
CA LYS A 502 25.73 25.85 -20.78
C LYS A 502 27.07 26.56 -20.67
N GLY A 503 27.98 25.96 -19.91
CA GLY A 503 29.35 26.43 -19.80
C GLY A 503 30.31 25.27 -19.55
N VAL A 504 31.47 25.33 -20.21
CA VAL A 504 32.59 24.43 -19.94
C VAL A 504 33.56 25.18 -19.02
N VAL A 505 33.78 24.63 -17.83
CA VAL A 505 34.46 25.32 -16.73
C VAL A 505 35.65 24.49 -16.26
N LYS A 506 36.80 25.11 -16.03
CA LYS A 506 37.98 24.40 -15.50
C LYS A 506 37.77 24.05 -14.02
N TYR A 507 38.38 22.96 -13.56
CA TYR A 507 38.35 22.56 -12.17
C TYR A 507 38.74 23.71 -11.23
N GLY A 508 37.96 23.92 -10.18
CA GLY A 508 38.25 24.92 -9.15
C GLY A 508 37.82 26.36 -9.52
N GLN A 509 37.31 26.60 -10.72
CA GLN A 509 36.76 27.92 -11.08
C GLN A 509 35.39 28.15 -10.42
N GLU A 510 35.12 29.41 -10.08
CA GLU A 510 33.83 29.84 -9.54
C GLU A 510 32.84 30.09 -10.69
N VAL A 511 31.65 29.51 -10.54
CA VAL A 511 30.48 29.78 -11.37
C VAL A 511 29.46 30.51 -10.52
N LYS A 512 28.94 31.62 -11.03
CA LYS A 512 27.83 32.35 -10.41
C LYS A 512 26.62 32.31 -11.32
N VAL A 513 25.51 31.82 -10.79
CA VAL A 513 24.21 31.81 -11.46
C VAL A 513 23.27 32.80 -10.78
N THR A 514 22.47 33.49 -11.59
CA THR A 514 21.51 34.48 -11.14
C THR A 514 20.14 34.20 -11.71
N ALA A 515 19.12 34.32 -10.87
CA ALA A 515 17.72 34.17 -11.20
C ALA A 515 17.05 35.53 -11.00
N THR A 516 16.40 36.02 -12.03
CA THR A 516 15.62 37.26 -12.01
C THR A 516 14.16 36.89 -12.21
N GLU A 517 13.34 37.28 -11.25
CA GLU A 517 11.88 37.19 -11.38
C GLU A 517 11.42 38.20 -12.42
N ASN A 518 10.50 37.78 -13.29
CA ASN A 518 9.79 38.73 -14.14
C ASN A 518 8.68 39.36 -13.29
N GLU A 519 8.78 40.66 -13.01
CA GLU A 519 7.80 41.40 -12.19
C GLU A 519 6.37 41.32 -12.74
N THR A 520 6.22 41.14 -14.06
CA THR A 520 4.92 40.99 -14.73
C THR A 520 4.42 39.54 -14.77
N SER A 521 5.23 38.58 -14.32
CA SER A 521 4.85 37.16 -14.28
C SER A 521 4.16 36.78 -12.98
N ASP A 522 3.42 35.68 -13.09
CA ASP A 522 2.74 35.03 -11.99
C ASP A 522 3.65 34.13 -11.15
N TYR A 523 4.95 34.11 -11.42
CA TYR A 523 5.91 33.21 -10.79
C TYR A 523 6.85 33.93 -9.81
N ILE A 524 7.35 33.18 -8.83
CA ILE A 524 8.37 33.58 -7.85
C ILE A 524 9.49 32.54 -7.82
N PHE A 525 10.70 32.98 -7.53
CA PHE A 525 11.86 32.09 -7.45
C PHE A 525 11.79 31.25 -6.17
N ALA A 526 11.74 29.92 -6.34
CA ALA A 526 11.69 28.97 -5.22
C ALA A 526 13.08 28.46 -4.81
N GLY A 527 14.04 28.43 -5.73
CA GLY A 527 15.41 28.04 -5.44
C GLY A 527 16.15 27.39 -6.60
N TRP A 528 17.45 27.18 -6.39
CA TRP A 528 18.33 26.40 -7.25
C TRP A 528 18.34 24.95 -6.78
N GLN A 529 18.05 24.03 -7.69
CA GLN A 529 18.08 22.59 -7.45
C GLN A 529 19.24 21.94 -8.18
N CYS A 530 20.00 21.07 -7.53
CA CYS A 530 20.98 20.18 -8.16
C CYS A 530 20.62 18.72 -7.82
N GLY A 531 20.33 17.90 -8.83
CA GLY A 531 19.74 16.58 -8.62
C GLY A 531 18.37 16.69 -7.92
N LYS A 532 18.21 16.07 -6.73
CA LYS A 532 16.98 16.15 -5.92
C LYS A 532 17.05 17.18 -4.79
N LYS A 533 18.15 17.92 -4.66
CA LYS A 533 18.42 18.81 -3.51
C LYS A 533 18.33 20.27 -3.91
N ILE A 534 17.59 21.07 -3.14
CA ILE A 534 17.68 22.54 -3.19
C ILE A 534 19.03 22.95 -2.58
N VAL A 535 19.91 23.51 -3.40
CA VAL A 535 21.26 23.92 -3.01
C VAL A 535 21.33 25.38 -2.56
N SER A 536 20.36 26.21 -2.97
CA SER A 536 20.24 27.59 -2.52
C SER A 536 18.82 28.12 -2.77
N THR A 537 18.29 28.91 -1.86
CA THR A 537 17.06 29.71 -2.05
C THR A 537 17.36 31.16 -2.43
N GLU A 538 18.63 31.55 -2.44
CA GLU A 538 19.05 32.89 -2.84
C GLU A 538 19.07 33.01 -4.36
N LYS A 539 18.53 34.11 -4.89
CA LYS A 539 18.50 34.41 -6.33
C LYS A 539 19.89 34.44 -6.98
N ASN A 540 20.91 34.78 -6.20
CA ASN A 540 22.31 34.71 -6.61
C ASN A 540 22.96 33.53 -5.91
N TYR A 541 23.54 32.61 -6.69
CA TYR A 541 24.21 31.45 -6.14
C TYR A 541 25.58 31.27 -6.80
N SER A 542 26.62 31.21 -5.98
CA SER A 542 27.99 30.93 -6.41
C SER A 542 28.42 29.56 -5.93
N PHE A 543 29.13 28.82 -6.77
CA PHE A 543 29.72 27.53 -6.44
C PHE A 543 31.00 27.29 -7.22
N THR A 544 31.82 26.35 -6.75
CA THR A 544 33.06 25.94 -7.42
C THR A 544 32.79 24.70 -8.28
N ALA A 545 33.23 24.73 -9.54
CA ALA A 545 33.08 23.58 -10.44
C ALA A 545 34.12 22.50 -10.11
N THR A 546 33.66 21.38 -9.55
CA THR A 546 34.50 20.21 -9.23
C THR A 546 34.10 18.96 -10.01
N GLN A 547 32.91 18.97 -10.63
CA GLN A 547 32.36 17.89 -11.44
C GLN A 547 31.28 18.42 -12.40
N ASP A 548 30.90 17.59 -13.38
CA ASP A 548 29.72 17.84 -14.21
C ASP A 548 28.47 17.99 -13.31
N SER A 549 27.71 19.05 -13.54
CA SER A 549 26.57 19.41 -12.69
C SER A 549 25.43 20.00 -13.52
N VAL A 550 24.20 19.61 -13.15
CA VAL A 550 22.97 20.14 -13.74
C VAL A 550 22.16 20.82 -12.65
N PHE A 551 22.03 22.14 -12.76
CA PHE A 551 21.20 22.95 -11.90
C PHE A 551 19.85 23.25 -12.57
N THR A 552 18.80 23.40 -11.79
CA THR A 552 17.49 23.88 -12.25
C THR A 552 17.09 25.08 -11.40
N ALA A 553 16.82 26.22 -12.03
CA ALA A 553 16.15 27.34 -11.40
C ALA A 553 14.65 27.03 -11.34
N LEU A 554 14.13 26.84 -10.14
CA LEU A 554 12.71 26.57 -9.92
C LEU A 554 11.97 27.89 -9.73
N PHE A 555 11.02 28.17 -10.61
CA PHE A 555 10.05 29.23 -10.46
C PHE A 555 8.67 28.61 -10.23
N GLN A 556 7.98 29.01 -9.17
CA GLN A 556 6.66 28.51 -8.80
C GLN A 556 5.62 29.61 -8.91
N LYS A 557 4.37 29.27 -9.28
CA LYS A 557 3.29 30.25 -9.31
C LYS A 557 3.07 30.85 -7.91
N LYS A 558 2.86 32.16 -7.87
CA LYS A 558 2.45 32.91 -6.68
C LYS A 558 1.19 32.28 -6.11
N GLN A 559 1.14 32.16 -4.79
CA GLN A 559 -0.05 31.74 -4.07
C GLN A 559 -0.56 32.91 -3.25
N PHE A 560 -1.87 33.14 -3.30
CA PHE A 560 -2.53 34.15 -2.50
C PHE A 560 -3.41 33.51 -1.45
N LYS A 561 -3.33 34.04 -0.23
CA LYS A 561 -4.21 33.63 0.86
C LYS A 561 -5.60 34.21 0.62
N VAL A 562 -6.59 33.33 0.54
CA VAL A 562 -8.00 33.70 0.50
C VAL A 562 -8.63 33.38 1.84
N THR A 563 -9.27 34.37 2.45
CA THR A 563 -10.02 34.23 3.70
C THR A 563 -11.51 34.38 3.41
N VAL A 564 -12.30 33.42 3.87
CA VAL A 564 -13.76 33.41 3.70
C VAL A 564 -14.40 33.32 5.08
N GLU A 565 -15.21 34.31 5.44
CA GLU A 565 -15.87 34.40 6.74
C GLU A 565 -17.38 34.24 6.60
N ALA A 566 -17.98 33.50 7.54
CA ALA A 566 -19.43 33.45 7.69
C ALA A 566 -19.90 34.52 8.67
N GLY A 567 -20.83 35.39 8.25
CA GLY A 567 -21.64 36.17 9.17
C GLY A 567 -22.58 35.29 10.01
N GLU A 568 -23.33 35.93 10.91
CA GLU A 568 -24.37 35.24 11.68
C GLU A 568 -25.42 34.64 10.74
N GLY A 569 -25.89 33.42 11.04
CA GLY A 569 -26.96 32.77 10.27
C GLY A 569 -26.55 31.67 9.30
N GLY A 570 -25.26 31.32 9.21
CA GLY A 570 -24.82 30.24 8.33
C GLY A 570 -23.39 29.77 8.56
N THR A 571 -22.85 29.06 7.58
CA THR A 571 -21.46 28.60 7.49
C THR A 571 -20.93 28.79 6.07
N VAL A 572 -19.60 28.79 5.90
CA VAL A 572 -18.94 28.86 4.59
C VAL A 572 -17.99 27.69 4.36
N THR A 573 -17.69 27.38 3.10
CA THR A 573 -16.67 26.42 2.72
C THR A 573 -15.99 26.87 1.42
N PRO A 574 -14.65 26.92 1.35
CA PRO A 574 -13.69 26.80 2.46
C PRO A 574 -13.70 28.05 3.37
N THR A 575 -13.00 28.01 4.52
CA THR A 575 -12.82 29.20 5.41
C THR A 575 -11.50 29.93 5.15
N THR A 576 -10.42 29.22 4.87
CA THR A 576 -9.15 29.83 4.47
C THR A 576 -8.39 28.88 3.57
N LYS A 577 -7.82 29.36 2.47
CA LYS A 577 -7.08 28.54 1.51
C LYS A 577 -6.03 29.39 0.79
N ASN A 578 -4.82 28.84 0.58
CA ASN A 578 -3.85 29.40 -0.36
C ASN A 578 -4.19 28.87 -1.76
N VAL A 579 -4.28 29.79 -2.73
CA VAL A 579 -4.70 29.48 -4.10
C VAL A 579 -3.67 30.03 -5.06
N GLU A 580 -3.28 29.23 -6.06
CA GLU A 580 -2.40 29.69 -7.14
C GLU A 580 -3.05 30.84 -7.91
N VAL A 581 -2.26 31.87 -8.19
CA VAL A 581 -2.68 33.03 -8.98
C VAL A 581 -3.33 32.60 -10.31
N GLY A 582 -4.41 33.29 -10.68
CA GLY A 582 -5.21 33.04 -11.87
C GLY A 582 -6.18 31.85 -11.75
N SER A 583 -6.16 31.09 -10.66
CA SER A 583 -7.08 29.97 -10.47
C SER A 583 -8.46 30.43 -9.97
N LEU A 584 -9.51 29.70 -10.36
CA LEU A 584 -10.85 29.85 -9.81
C LEU A 584 -10.95 29.18 -8.44
N LEU A 585 -11.54 29.87 -7.46
CA LEU A 585 -11.85 29.31 -6.15
C LEU A 585 -13.37 29.25 -5.95
N LYS A 586 -13.94 28.05 -5.86
CA LYS A 586 -15.34 27.89 -5.46
C LYS A 586 -15.50 28.12 -3.95
N ILE A 587 -16.29 29.13 -3.59
CA ILE A 587 -16.74 29.40 -2.22
C ILE A 587 -18.25 29.21 -2.12
N GLU A 588 -18.71 28.54 -1.08
CA GLU A 588 -20.12 28.19 -0.90
C GLU A 588 -20.58 28.54 0.51
N ALA A 589 -21.76 29.14 0.60
CA ALA A 589 -22.43 29.47 1.84
C ALA A 589 -23.60 28.53 2.09
N LYS A 590 -23.71 28.02 3.31
CA LYS A 590 -24.82 27.19 3.76
C LYS A 590 -25.59 27.91 4.88
N PRO A 591 -26.80 28.42 4.60
CA PRO A 591 -27.65 29.03 5.63
C PRO A 591 -28.05 28.00 6.71
N LYS A 592 -28.13 28.45 7.97
CA LYS A 592 -28.77 27.71 9.06
C LYS A 592 -30.30 27.84 8.96
N LYS A 593 -31.04 26.98 9.69
CA LYS A 593 -32.51 27.08 9.78
C LYS A 593 -32.92 28.52 10.17
N GLY A 594 -33.94 29.06 9.48
CA GLY A 594 -34.46 30.39 9.71
C GLY A 594 -33.70 31.52 9.02
N TYR A 595 -32.65 31.20 8.24
CA TYR A 595 -31.86 32.16 7.48
C TYR A 595 -31.82 31.77 6.00
N LYS A 596 -31.63 32.78 5.15
CA LYS A 596 -31.33 32.63 3.73
C LYS A 596 -30.02 33.32 3.40
N PHE A 597 -29.34 32.82 2.36
CA PHE A 597 -28.20 33.51 1.78
C PHE A 597 -28.64 34.90 1.30
N ASP A 598 -27.84 35.93 1.60
CA ASP A 598 -28.08 37.30 1.15
C ASP A 598 -27.09 37.68 0.04
N LYS A 599 -25.80 37.80 0.39
CA LYS A 599 -24.73 38.23 -0.53
C LYS A 599 -23.34 37.98 0.05
N TRP A 600 -22.34 38.01 -0.82
CA TRP A 600 -20.93 38.11 -0.47
C TRP A 600 -20.47 39.57 -0.49
N VAL A 601 -19.68 39.95 0.51
CA VAL A 601 -19.10 41.29 0.65
C VAL A 601 -17.60 41.26 0.94
N SER A 602 -16.91 42.36 0.68
CA SER A 602 -15.51 42.55 1.05
C SER A 602 -15.34 42.75 2.57
N LYS A 603 -14.10 42.91 3.03
CA LYS A 603 -13.81 43.22 4.43
C LYS A 603 -14.40 44.57 4.85
N GLU A 604 -14.43 45.52 3.92
CA GLU A 604 -14.98 46.87 4.05
C GLU A 604 -16.50 46.92 3.87
N GLY A 605 -17.12 45.79 3.50
CA GLY A 605 -18.58 45.65 3.35
C GLY A 605 -19.12 45.96 1.96
N GLU A 606 -18.26 46.12 0.95
CA GLU A 606 -18.68 46.35 -0.44
C GLU A 606 -19.27 45.08 -1.06
N LEU A 607 -20.31 45.21 -1.89
CA LEU A 607 -20.95 44.07 -2.56
C LEU A 607 -19.96 43.43 -3.55
N ILE A 608 -19.69 42.13 -3.37
CA ILE A 608 -18.87 41.32 -4.27
C ILE A 608 -19.74 40.48 -5.20
N SER A 609 -20.70 39.74 -4.66
CA SER A 609 -21.53 38.81 -5.44
C SER A 609 -22.85 38.51 -4.76
N THR A 610 -23.89 38.28 -5.55
CA THR A 610 -25.21 37.79 -5.12
C THR A 610 -25.44 36.32 -5.48
N GLU A 611 -24.42 35.63 -6.01
CA GLU A 611 -24.49 34.22 -6.39
C GLU A 611 -23.98 33.31 -5.25
N ASN A 612 -24.57 32.13 -5.13
CA ASN A 612 -24.12 31.09 -4.21
C ASN A 612 -24.37 29.71 -4.81
N PRO A 613 -23.32 28.90 -5.09
CA PRO A 613 -21.90 29.17 -4.85
C PRO A 613 -21.33 30.33 -5.71
N TYR A 614 -20.23 30.94 -5.26
CA TYR A 614 -19.49 31.98 -5.98
C TYR A 614 -18.09 31.47 -6.36
N GLU A 615 -17.61 31.77 -7.57
CA GLU A 615 -16.34 31.28 -8.10
C GLU A 615 -15.42 32.42 -8.56
N PRO A 616 -14.79 33.18 -7.63
CA PRO A 616 -13.83 34.24 -7.99
C PRO A 616 -12.54 33.67 -8.58
N THR A 617 -11.97 34.40 -9.55
CA THR A 617 -10.56 34.23 -9.97
C THR A 617 -9.65 34.93 -8.97
N ILE A 618 -8.65 34.23 -8.45
CA ILE A 618 -7.76 34.77 -7.42
C ILE A 618 -6.52 35.38 -8.08
N THR A 619 -6.40 36.70 -8.06
CA THR A 619 -5.24 37.44 -8.59
C THR A 619 -4.41 38.14 -7.51
N GLU A 620 -4.93 38.20 -6.29
CA GLU A 620 -4.31 38.81 -5.11
C GLU A 620 -4.90 38.24 -3.82
N GLU A 621 -4.34 38.62 -2.66
CA GLU A 621 -4.93 38.26 -1.37
C GLU A 621 -6.36 38.79 -1.27
N SER A 622 -7.32 37.90 -1.01
CA SER A 622 -8.74 38.21 -1.09
C SER A 622 -9.45 37.86 0.21
N TYR A 623 -10.44 38.68 0.58
CA TYR A 623 -11.31 38.44 1.71
C TYR A 623 -12.78 38.50 1.28
N PHE A 624 -13.52 37.43 1.58
CA PHE A 624 -14.95 37.32 1.28
C PHE A 624 -15.72 37.06 2.57
N LYS A 625 -16.72 37.88 2.88
CA LYS A 625 -17.65 37.63 3.98
C LYS A 625 -19.04 37.39 3.42
N VAL A 626 -19.67 36.28 3.79
CA VAL A 626 -21.10 36.08 3.48
C VAL A 626 -21.96 36.72 4.55
N LEU A 627 -23.01 37.39 4.11
CA LEU A 627 -24.11 37.84 4.94
C LEU A 627 -25.32 36.93 4.72
N PHE A 628 -26.04 36.67 5.81
CA PHE A 628 -27.31 35.95 5.79
C PHE A 628 -28.42 36.85 6.31
N SER A 629 -29.60 36.71 5.73
CA SER A 629 -30.80 37.44 6.15
C SER A 629 -31.76 36.46 6.83
N LYS A 630 -32.37 36.87 7.95
CA LYS A 630 -33.44 36.06 8.58
C LYS A 630 -34.63 35.92 7.62
N MET A 631 -35.25 34.74 7.60
CA MET A 631 -36.47 34.48 6.83
C MET A 631 -37.71 35.03 7.54
N ASN A 632 -38.76 35.31 6.76
CA ASN A 632 -40.09 35.58 7.30
C ASN A 632 -40.94 34.30 7.19
N TYR A 633 -41.75 34.07 8.21
CA TYR A 633 -42.70 32.96 8.28
C TYR A 633 -44.11 33.50 8.44
N ASP A 634 -45.06 32.87 7.75
CA ASP A 634 -46.46 33.25 7.76
C ASP A 634 -47.12 32.73 9.04
N VAL A 635 -47.62 33.65 9.86
CA VAL A 635 -48.30 33.34 11.12
C VAL A 635 -49.73 33.86 11.08
N THR A 636 -50.68 32.96 11.35
CA THR A 636 -52.10 33.29 11.50
C THR A 636 -52.54 32.95 12.91
N VAL A 637 -53.32 33.83 13.54
CA VAL A 637 -53.98 33.56 14.82
C VAL A 637 -55.48 33.60 14.62
N SER A 638 -56.20 32.56 15.03
CA SER A 638 -57.64 32.41 14.81
C SER A 638 -58.37 31.94 16.06
N VAL A 639 -59.70 31.99 16.02
CA VAL A 639 -60.59 31.58 17.11
C VAL A 639 -61.55 30.52 16.57
N LYS A 640 -61.80 29.47 17.36
CA LYS A 640 -62.85 28.48 17.12
C LYS A 640 -63.72 28.37 18.38
N GLY A 641 -65.00 28.72 18.26
CA GLY A 641 -65.95 28.81 19.38
C GLY A 641 -66.21 30.26 19.80
N GLU A 642 -66.80 30.46 20.98
CA GLU A 642 -67.23 31.78 21.47
C GLU A 642 -66.26 32.33 22.53
N GLY A 643 -65.28 33.10 22.08
CA GLY A 643 -64.34 33.81 22.94
C GLY A 643 -63.63 34.92 22.16
N GLU A 644 -63.01 35.86 22.88
CA GLU A 644 -62.21 36.93 22.29
C GLU A 644 -60.76 36.77 22.71
N ILE A 645 -59.87 37.04 21.76
CA ILE A 645 -58.43 36.95 21.95
C ILE A 645 -57.74 38.21 21.43
N SER A 646 -56.54 38.44 21.95
CA SER A 646 -55.56 39.35 21.37
C SER A 646 -54.26 38.60 21.08
N ALA A 647 -53.54 39.05 20.06
CA ALA A 647 -52.26 38.51 19.67
C ALA A 647 -51.30 39.66 19.39
N PHE A 648 -50.03 39.49 19.79
CA PHE A 648 -49.01 40.52 19.67
C PHE A 648 -47.70 39.90 19.16
N VAL A 649 -46.99 40.63 18.30
CA VAL A 649 -45.57 40.40 18.04
C VAL A 649 -44.78 41.23 19.03
N VAL A 650 -43.81 40.62 19.69
CA VAL A 650 -42.95 41.28 20.69
C VAL A 650 -41.58 41.50 20.08
N GLU A 651 -41.16 42.77 20.02
CA GLU A 651 -39.84 43.19 19.55
C GLU A 651 -39.31 44.29 20.48
N ASP A 652 -38.12 44.07 21.05
CA ASP A 652 -37.49 45.01 22.00
C ASP A 652 -38.44 45.52 23.11
N ASP A 653 -39.19 44.58 23.72
CA ASP A 653 -40.22 44.81 24.74
C ASP A 653 -41.43 45.65 24.29
N ILE A 654 -41.58 45.91 22.99
CA ILE A 654 -42.74 46.57 22.39
C ILE A 654 -43.70 45.52 21.83
N GLU A 655 -44.95 45.54 22.29
CA GLU A 655 -46.02 44.67 21.79
C GLU A 655 -46.76 45.34 20.62
N SER A 656 -46.62 44.80 19.41
CA SER A 656 -47.36 45.23 18.22
C SER A 656 -48.53 44.28 17.95
N ALA A 657 -49.76 44.80 17.95
CA ALA A 657 -50.95 43.98 17.77
C ALA A 657 -50.99 43.29 16.39
N MET A 658 -51.36 42.01 16.41
CA MET A 658 -51.67 41.21 15.23
C MET A 658 -53.18 41.24 14.98
N GLN A 659 -53.57 41.26 13.70
CA GLN A 659 -54.97 41.15 13.34
C GLN A 659 -55.42 39.69 13.35
N ILE A 660 -56.47 39.39 14.12
CA ILE A 660 -57.01 38.03 14.24
C ILE A 660 -57.67 37.61 12.92
N GLY A 661 -57.36 36.39 12.47
CA GLY A 661 -57.85 35.81 11.21
C GLY A 661 -57.00 36.12 9.98
N GLU A 662 -56.06 37.07 10.07
CA GLU A 662 -55.17 37.43 8.97
C GLU A 662 -53.78 36.81 9.12
N THR A 663 -53.11 36.61 8.00
CA THR A 663 -51.73 36.08 7.97
C THR A 663 -50.75 37.23 8.03
N THR A 664 -49.89 37.22 9.03
CA THR A 664 -48.83 38.23 9.20
C THR A 664 -47.46 37.56 8.98
N PRO A 665 -46.62 38.08 8.07
CA PRO A 665 -45.25 37.58 7.91
C PRO A 665 -44.38 38.08 9.08
N ILE A 666 -43.84 37.16 9.87
CA ILE A 666 -43.03 37.46 11.05
C ILE A 666 -41.61 36.90 10.85
N THR A 667 -40.61 37.74 11.12
CA THR A 667 -39.20 37.36 11.02
C THR A 667 -38.83 36.26 12.01
N TYR A 668 -38.04 35.28 11.56
CA TYR A 668 -37.55 34.15 12.34
C TYR A 668 -36.98 34.56 13.70
N GLY A 669 -37.42 33.86 14.75
CA GLY A 669 -36.97 34.04 16.13
C GLY A 669 -37.64 35.19 16.87
N LYS A 670 -38.52 35.99 16.24
CA LYS A 670 -39.38 36.94 16.97
C LYS A 670 -40.36 36.21 17.86
N THR A 671 -40.70 36.82 18.99
CA THR A 671 -41.67 36.28 19.95
C THR A 671 -43.07 36.75 19.58
N ILE A 672 -44.05 35.86 19.73
CA ILE A 672 -45.47 36.21 19.72
C ILE A 672 -46.08 35.89 21.07
N LYS A 673 -47.07 36.68 21.45
CA LYS A 673 -47.82 36.55 22.69
C LYS A 673 -49.30 36.50 22.36
N LEU A 674 -49.95 35.43 22.78
CA LEU A 674 -51.37 35.17 22.55
C LEU A 674 -52.09 35.24 23.89
N LYS A 675 -53.24 35.91 23.94
CA LYS A 675 -53.99 36.12 25.17
C LYS A 675 -55.48 36.01 24.95
N VAL A 676 -56.16 35.26 25.81
CA VAL A 676 -57.61 35.29 25.92
C VAL A 676 -58.01 36.57 26.64
N THR A 677 -58.79 37.42 25.99
CA THR A 677 -59.25 38.70 26.53
C THR A 677 -60.62 38.59 27.16
N ASN A 678 -61.49 37.76 26.58
CA ASN A 678 -62.84 37.53 27.08
C ASN A 678 -63.27 36.08 26.81
N ILE A 679 -63.97 35.48 27.75
CA ILE A 679 -64.59 34.16 27.59
C ILE A 679 -66.09 34.38 27.73
N ASN A 680 -66.86 33.98 26.71
CA ASN A 680 -68.32 34.04 26.81
C ASN A 680 -68.80 33.17 27.98
N GLU A 681 -69.82 33.61 28.72
CA GLU A 681 -70.39 32.84 29.83
C GLU A 681 -70.81 31.42 29.43
N SER A 682 -71.24 31.24 28.17
CA SER A 682 -71.63 29.97 27.56
C SER A 682 -70.48 29.00 27.34
N SER A 683 -69.24 29.46 27.41
CA SER A 683 -68.07 28.76 26.89
C SER A 683 -66.97 28.54 27.93
N LEU A 684 -66.11 27.56 27.65
CA LEU A 684 -64.88 27.26 28.37
C LEU A 684 -63.70 27.32 27.39
N PHE A 685 -62.59 27.91 27.82
CA PHE A 685 -61.35 27.88 27.06
C PHE A 685 -60.72 26.50 27.22
N VAL A 686 -60.47 25.81 26.10
CA VAL A 686 -59.83 24.49 26.07
C VAL A 686 -58.32 24.64 25.97
N GLY A 687 -57.84 25.58 25.16
CA GLY A 687 -56.42 25.81 24.96
C GLY A 687 -56.08 26.45 23.61
N TRP A 688 -54.81 26.81 23.46
CA TRP A 688 -54.19 27.18 22.19
C TRP A 688 -53.82 25.91 21.42
N GLN A 689 -54.25 25.85 20.17
CA GLN A 689 -54.05 24.71 19.28
C GLN A 689 -53.10 25.09 18.12
N LEU A 690 -52.17 24.21 17.77
CA LEU A 690 -51.34 24.29 16.55
C LEU A 690 -51.51 22.99 15.76
N GLY A 691 -52.10 23.09 14.57
CA GLY A 691 -52.58 21.89 13.85
C GLY A 691 -53.73 21.23 14.63
N ASP A 692 -53.60 19.95 14.98
CA ASP A 692 -54.59 19.21 15.79
C ASP A 692 -54.20 19.08 17.28
N LYS A 693 -53.09 19.72 17.68
CA LYS A 693 -52.52 19.55 19.02
C LYS A 693 -52.75 20.79 19.88
N ILE A 694 -53.26 20.59 21.10
CA ILE A 694 -53.23 21.62 22.15
C ILE A 694 -51.79 21.80 22.61
N ILE A 695 -51.26 23.01 22.47
CA ILE A 695 -49.89 23.38 22.82
C ILE A 695 -49.80 24.16 24.14
N SER A 696 -50.92 24.73 24.60
CA SER A 696 -51.03 25.37 25.91
C SER A 696 -52.48 25.44 26.36
N GLU A 697 -52.75 25.18 27.63
CA GLU A 697 -54.06 25.38 28.28
C GLU A 697 -54.11 26.72 29.03
N ASP A 698 -52.98 27.42 29.13
CA ASP A 698 -52.90 28.72 29.78
C ASP A 698 -53.58 29.79 28.92
N MET A 699 -54.34 30.67 29.58
CA MET A 699 -55.03 31.79 28.92
C MET A 699 -54.06 32.78 28.25
N GLU A 700 -52.79 32.76 28.65
CA GLU A 700 -51.70 33.51 28.03
C GLU A 700 -50.61 32.53 27.57
N PHE A 701 -50.21 32.64 26.30
CA PHE A 701 -49.21 31.76 25.70
C PHE A 701 -48.18 32.58 24.92
N VAL A 702 -46.91 32.38 25.24
CA VAL A 702 -45.78 33.07 24.60
C VAL A 702 -44.90 32.05 23.90
N THR A 703 -44.58 32.30 22.63
CA THR A 703 -43.75 31.40 21.83
C THR A 703 -42.91 32.17 20.82
N THR A 704 -41.87 31.54 20.27
CA THR A 704 -41.02 32.11 19.22
C THR A 704 -41.38 31.54 17.85
N VAL A 705 -41.38 32.41 16.84
CA VAL A 705 -41.69 32.03 15.46
C VAL A 705 -40.50 31.29 14.87
N SER A 706 -40.72 30.04 14.47
CA SER A 706 -39.68 29.20 13.87
C SER A 706 -40.07 28.58 12.53
N ASP A 707 -41.37 28.55 12.20
CA ASP A 707 -41.95 27.99 10.98
C ASP A 707 -43.33 28.64 10.71
N ASN A 708 -43.89 28.44 9.51
CA ASN A 708 -45.26 28.86 9.18
C ASN A 708 -46.25 28.18 10.14
N SER A 709 -47.12 28.97 10.77
CA SER A 709 -47.92 28.49 11.91
C SER A 709 -49.33 29.07 11.90
N VAL A 710 -50.30 28.24 12.25
CA VAL A 710 -51.68 28.68 12.51
C VAL A 710 -52.03 28.33 13.96
N TYR A 711 -52.12 29.35 14.79
CA TYR A 711 -52.51 29.20 16.20
C TYR A 711 -54.01 29.45 16.34
N THR A 712 -54.74 28.50 16.91
CA THR A 712 -56.19 28.62 17.10
C THR A 712 -56.53 28.57 18.59
N ALA A 713 -57.21 29.60 19.10
CA ALA A 713 -57.84 29.52 20.42
C ALA A 713 -59.10 28.67 20.33
N LEU A 714 -59.16 27.58 21.08
CA LEU A 714 -60.30 26.68 21.10
C LEU A 714 -61.19 26.97 22.31
N PHE A 715 -62.46 27.24 22.04
CA PHE A 715 -63.52 27.40 23.03
C PHE A 715 -64.61 26.37 22.79
N GLU A 716 -65.05 25.71 23.85
CA GLU A 716 -66.17 24.75 23.82
C GLU A 716 -67.34 25.26 24.64
N LYS A 717 -68.56 24.91 24.23
CA LYS A 717 -69.74 25.24 25.03
C LYS A 717 -69.74 24.45 26.34
N LYS A 718 -70.05 25.14 27.44
CA LYS A 718 -70.38 24.49 28.70
C LYS A 718 -71.63 23.63 28.52
N ALA A 719 -71.65 22.51 29.22
CA ALA A 719 -72.82 21.64 29.26
C ALA A 719 -72.90 20.97 30.63
N TYR A 720 -74.12 20.80 31.12
CA TYR A 720 -74.41 20.35 32.47
C TYR A 720 -75.12 19.01 32.47
N TYR A 721 -74.85 18.22 33.51
CA TYR A 721 -75.51 16.93 33.72
C TYR A 721 -76.76 17.15 34.55
N ILE A 722 -77.90 16.67 34.04
CA ILE A 722 -79.20 16.81 34.68
C ILE A 722 -79.62 15.48 35.23
N LYS A 723 -79.86 15.36 36.53
CA LYS A 723 -80.41 14.12 37.09
C LYS A 723 -81.94 14.21 37.05
N ILE A 724 -82.59 13.14 36.63
CA ILE A 724 -84.05 13.04 36.56
C ILE A 724 -84.50 11.85 37.39
N SER A 725 -85.58 12.00 38.15
CA SER A 725 -86.13 10.90 38.97
C SER A 725 -87.64 11.02 39.14
N ALA A 726 -88.33 9.90 39.30
CA ALA A 726 -89.75 9.87 39.67
C ALA A 726 -89.87 9.29 41.08
N SER A 727 -90.75 9.87 41.89
CA SER A 727 -91.21 9.22 43.12
C SER A 727 -92.11 8.01 42.80
N GLU A 728 -92.50 7.25 43.83
CA GLU A 728 -93.41 6.12 43.68
C GLU A 728 -94.76 6.58 43.10
N GLY A 729 -95.25 5.87 42.07
CA GLY A 729 -96.56 6.15 41.48
C GLY A 729 -96.54 6.72 40.08
N GLY A 730 -95.37 6.98 39.50
CA GLY A 730 -95.26 7.43 38.11
C GLY A 730 -93.90 7.12 37.51
N GLU A 731 -93.68 7.65 36.31
CA GLU A 731 -92.42 7.61 35.57
C GLU A 731 -92.21 8.93 34.83
N ILE A 732 -90.95 9.22 34.50
CA ILE A 732 -90.61 10.32 33.59
C ILE A 732 -90.09 9.71 32.29
N VAL A 733 -90.58 10.20 31.16
CA VAL A 733 -90.12 9.78 29.83
C VAL A 733 -88.96 10.68 29.40
N GLY A 734 -87.76 10.11 29.23
CA GLY A 734 -86.55 10.83 28.82
C GLY A 734 -85.27 10.00 28.99
N ASN A 735 -84.12 10.56 28.59
CA ASN A 735 -82.82 9.97 28.87
C ASN A 735 -82.53 10.05 30.38
N ASP A 736 -82.07 8.96 30.99
CA ASP A 736 -81.54 8.98 32.35
C ASP A 736 -80.20 9.71 32.34
N HIS A 737 -80.22 10.98 32.74
CA HIS A 737 -79.08 11.88 32.81
C HIS A 737 -78.71 12.60 31.50
N PRO A 738 -79.57 13.48 30.95
CA PRO A 738 -79.22 14.24 29.77
C PRO A 738 -78.11 15.24 30.08
N ARG A 739 -77.21 15.40 29.10
CA ARG A 739 -76.25 16.49 29.06
C ARG A 739 -76.88 17.63 28.25
N VAL A 740 -77.07 18.79 28.88
CA VAL A 740 -77.72 19.95 28.25
C VAL A 740 -76.71 21.09 28.13
N GLU A 741 -76.58 21.67 26.92
CA GLU A 741 -75.72 22.84 26.70
C GLU A 741 -76.19 24.04 27.54
N TYR A 742 -75.25 24.89 27.93
CA TYR A 742 -75.51 26.10 28.72
C TYR A 742 -76.63 26.95 28.12
N GLY A 743 -77.60 27.33 28.96
CA GLY A 743 -78.72 28.20 28.59
C GLY A 743 -79.83 27.52 27.77
N ASN A 744 -79.65 26.27 27.37
CA ASN A 744 -80.74 25.51 26.74
C ASN A 744 -81.74 25.03 27.79
N THR A 745 -82.97 24.80 27.35
CA THR A 745 -84.04 24.22 28.16
C THR A 745 -84.17 22.73 27.90
N LEU A 746 -84.81 22.02 28.82
CA LEU A 746 -85.13 20.60 28.72
C LEU A 746 -86.63 20.43 28.93
N THR A 747 -87.30 19.61 28.13
CA THR A 747 -88.72 19.26 28.35
C THR A 747 -88.81 17.85 28.93
N LEU A 748 -89.47 17.72 30.07
CA LEU A 748 -89.69 16.48 30.80
C LEU A 748 -91.18 16.14 30.78
N THR A 749 -91.52 14.87 30.57
CA THR A 749 -92.91 14.41 30.62
C THR A 749 -93.09 13.43 31.78
N ALA A 750 -93.97 13.76 32.71
CA ALA A 750 -94.35 12.87 33.81
C ALA A 750 -95.63 12.14 33.47
N ASN A 751 -95.59 10.81 33.57
CA ASN A 751 -96.75 9.94 33.42
C ASN A 751 -97.09 9.32 34.78
N ALA A 752 -98.29 9.59 35.29
CA ALA A 752 -98.76 8.94 36.50
C ALA A 752 -99.24 7.50 36.17
N LYS A 753 -98.94 6.55 37.05
CA LYS A 753 -99.52 5.20 37.00
C LYS A 753 -101.00 5.26 37.38
N VAL A 754 -101.77 4.24 36.98
CA VAL A 754 -103.18 4.12 37.36
C VAL A 754 -103.34 4.21 38.88
N GLY A 755 -104.27 5.05 39.34
CA GLY A 755 -104.51 5.30 40.76
C GLY A 755 -103.60 6.35 41.40
N TYR A 756 -102.72 7.00 40.63
CA TYR A 756 -101.87 8.09 41.09
C TYR A 756 -102.13 9.38 40.30
N VAL A 757 -101.76 10.50 40.89
CA VAL A 757 -101.78 11.85 40.30
C VAL A 757 -100.43 12.52 40.53
N LEU A 758 -99.99 13.36 39.59
CA LEU A 758 -98.82 14.21 39.79
C LEU A 758 -99.18 15.36 40.76
N VAL A 759 -98.39 15.54 41.82
CA VAL A 759 -98.55 16.60 42.82
C VAL A 759 -97.71 17.82 42.46
N ASN A 760 -96.42 17.60 42.18
CA ASN A 760 -95.49 18.67 41.82
C ASN A 760 -94.25 18.13 41.13
N TRP A 761 -93.53 19.06 40.49
CA TRP A 761 -92.11 18.89 40.18
C TRP A 761 -91.27 19.58 41.24
N THR A 762 -90.11 19.00 41.55
CA THR A 762 -89.07 19.63 42.36
C THR A 762 -87.75 19.78 41.59
N ALA A 763 -87.00 20.83 41.87
CA ALA A 763 -85.63 21.03 41.43
C ALA A 763 -84.71 21.14 42.65
N ASN A 764 -83.74 20.24 42.76
CA ASN A 764 -82.86 20.10 43.93
C ASN A 764 -83.63 20.04 45.27
N GLY A 765 -84.81 19.42 45.27
CA GLY A 765 -85.68 19.28 46.45
C GLY A 765 -86.63 20.45 46.71
N ASN A 766 -86.52 21.57 45.98
CA ASN A 766 -87.46 22.69 46.09
C ASN A 766 -88.62 22.50 45.11
N VAL A 767 -89.86 22.73 45.55
CA VAL A 767 -91.05 22.68 44.71
C VAL A 767 -90.99 23.80 43.66
N ILE A 768 -91.20 23.46 42.39
CA ILE A 768 -91.11 24.38 41.25
C ILE A 768 -92.40 24.48 40.43
N THR A 769 -93.35 23.57 40.65
CA THR A 769 -94.70 23.63 40.07
C THR A 769 -95.66 23.11 41.13
N ASP A 770 -96.83 23.71 41.26
CA ASP A 770 -97.93 23.11 41.99
C ASP A 770 -98.90 22.57 40.94
N ALA A 771 -99.26 21.30 41.00
CA ALA A 771 -100.43 20.84 40.27
C ALA A 771 -101.64 21.50 40.91
N ASP A 772 -102.41 22.29 40.15
CA ASP A 772 -103.79 22.58 40.54
C ASP A 772 -104.44 21.24 40.91
N ASN A 773 -105.19 21.16 42.01
CA ASN A 773 -105.81 19.95 42.61
C ASN A 773 -106.67 19.07 41.65
N ASN A 774 -106.60 19.28 40.35
CA ASN A 774 -107.10 18.44 39.27
C ASN A 774 -106.29 17.16 39.13
N ILE A 775 -106.97 16.09 38.68
CA ILE A 775 -106.35 14.79 38.39
C ILE A 775 -105.51 14.91 37.11
N ILE A 776 -104.22 15.20 37.25
CA ILE A 776 -103.23 15.23 36.17
C ILE A 776 -102.60 13.84 36.00
N THR A 777 -102.99 13.12 34.94
CA THR A 777 -102.46 11.79 34.61
C THR A 777 -101.22 11.81 33.72
N SER A 778 -101.01 12.91 32.98
CA SER A 778 -99.81 13.17 32.18
C SER A 778 -99.63 14.68 32.01
N THR A 779 -98.41 15.18 32.21
CA THR A 779 -98.08 16.59 31.90
C THR A 779 -96.63 16.76 31.50
N THR A 780 -96.38 17.81 30.71
CA THR A 780 -95.04 18.23 30.29
C THR A 780 -94.60 19.43 31.11
N PHE A 781 -93.36 19.40 31.59
CA PHE A 781 -92.68 20.52 32.22
C PHE A 781 -91.45 20.88 31.39
N THR A 782 -91.37 22.14 30.93
CA THR A 782 -90.16 22.67 30.30
C THR A 782 -89.39 23.45 31.36
N THR A 783 -88.11 23.12 31.52
CA THR A 783 -87.23 23.79 32.48
C THR A 783 -86.98 25.23 32.07
N GLU A 784 -86.65 26.07 33.05
CA GLU A 784 -85.89 27.30 32.76
C GLU A 784 -84.52 26.94 32.13
N PRO A 785 -83.86 27.91 31.46
CA PRO A 785 -82.51 27.75 30.94
C PRO A 785 -81.52 27.17 31.96
N ILE A 786 -80.72 26.19 31.54
CA ILE A 786 -79.85 25.42 32.42
C ILE A 786 -78.45 26.04 32.48
N TYR A 787 -78.05 26.51 33.66
CA TYR A 787 -76.74 27.14 33.89
C TYR A 787 -75.84 26.37 34.88
N GLN A 788 -76.32 25.25 35.40
CA GLN A 788 -75.58 24.39 36.34
C GLN A 788 -76.18 22.97 36.36
N ASN A 789 -75.50 22.04 37.02
CA ASN A 789 -76.07 20.72 37.31
C ASN A 789 -77.31 20.87 38.20
N ILE A 790 -78.38 20.17 37.85
CA ILE A 790 -79.66 20.25 38.58
C ILE A 790 -80.32 18.87 38.62
N ASN A 791 -81.04 18.60 39.70
CA ASN A 791 -81.76 17.35 39.91
C ASN A 791 -83.27 17.62 39.87
N TYR A 792 -83.96 17.17 38.82
CA TYR A 792 -85.42 17.25 38.72
C TYR A 792 -86.08 15.97 39.24
N GLN A 793 -87.19 16.14 39.97
CA GLN A 793 -88.02 15.01 40.41
C GLN A 793 -89.50 15.28 40.23
N ALA A 794 -90.22 14.30 39.65
CA ALA A 794 -91.69 14.29 39.60
C ALA A 794 -92.26 13.55 40.83
N ASN A 795 -93.10 14.24 41.59
CA ASN A 795 -93.70 13.74 42.82
C ASN A 795 -95.16 13.34 42.59
N PHE A 796 -95.51 12.08 42.89
CA PHE A 796 -96.82 11.50 42.68
C PHE A 796 -97.44 11.10 44.02
N GLU A 797 -98.76 11.14 44.09
CA GLU A 797 -99.52 10.62 45.22
C GLU A 797 -100.68 9.75 44.74
N LYS A 798 -101.16 8.84 45.59
CA LYS A 798 -102.34 8.04 45.26
C LYS A 798 -103.59 8.92 45.28
N ILE A 799 -104.44 8.76 44.27
CA ILE A 799 -105.75 9.40 44.22
C ILE A 799 -106.61 8.87 45.39
N LYS A 800 -107.41 9.75 46.00
CA LYS A 800 -108.44 9.35 46.96
C LYS A 800 -109.81 9.51 46.31
N TYR A 801 -110.62 8.45 46.33
CA TYR A 801 -111.96 8.45 45.78
C TYR A 801 -113.00 8.57 46.88
N GLU A 802 -114.02 9.39 46.64
CA GLU A 802 -115.21 9.44 47.49
C GLU A 802 -116.05 8.17 47.28
N VAL A 803 -116.25 7.41 48.35
CA VAL A 803 -117.15 6.24 48.37
C VAL A 803 -118.39 6.62 49.16
N LYS A 804 -119.55 6.56 48.54
CA LYS A 804 -120.84 6.78 49.21
C LYS A 804 -121.43 5.45 49.64
N VAL A 805 -121.96 5.40 50.85
CA VAL A 805 -122.62 4.22 51.42
C VAL A 805 -123.98 4.65 51.93
N GLU A 806 -125.02 4.14 51.28
CA GLU A 806 -126.39 4.57 51.47
C GLU A 806 -127.26 3.39 51.89
N ALA A 807 -128.23 3.64 52.78
CA ALA A 807 -129.24 2.67 53.18
C ALA A 807 -130.52 2.89 52.38
N GLY A 808 -131.06 1.83 51.79
CA GLY A 808 -132.46 1.82 51.34
C GLY A 808 -133.43 1.86 52.52
N GLU A 809 -134.73 1.97 52.23
CA GLU A 809 -135.77 1.91 53.26
C GLU A 809 -135.67 0.59 54.05
N GLY A 810 -135.76 0.66 55.37
CA GLY A 810 -135.78 -0.53 56.22
C GLY A 810 -134.47 -0.89 56.93
N GLY A 811 -133.43 -0.06 56.87
CA GLY A 811 -132.22 -0.26 57.66
C GLY A 811 -131.30 0.94 57.73
N THR A 812 -130.11 0.73 58.30
CA THR A 812 -129.01 1.70 58.39
C THR A 812 -127.72 1.09 57.87
N VAL A 813 -126.72 1.92 57.57
CA VAL A 813 -125.40 1.48 57.11
C VAL A 813 -124.27 2.06 57.95
N THR A 814 -123.12 1.40 57.99
CA THR A 814 -121.91 1.85 58.67
C THR A 814 -120.68 1.56 57.81
N PRO A 815 -119.84 2.57 57.51
CA PRO A 815 -120.05 4.00 57.80
C PRO A 815 -121.23 4.57 57.00
N ALA A 816 -122.00 5.48 57.60
CA ALA A 816 -123.00 6.26 56.87
C ALA A 816 -122.33 7.52 56.30
N THR A 817 -122.52 7.77 55.00
CA THR A 817 -121.93 8.94 54.33
C THR A 817 -122.97 10.01 54.04
N ASN A 818 -122.63 11.27 54.26
CA ASN A 818 -123.46 12.44 53.92
C ASN A 818 -122.55 13.62 53.51
N GLU A 819 -123.13 14.80 53.26
CA GLU A 819 -122.37 15.98 52.83
C GLU A 819 -121.26 16.38 53.83
N ASP A 820 -121.49 16.18 55.14
CA ASP A 820 -120.55 16.52 56.22
C ASP A 820 -119.59 15.37 56.56
N ASN A 821 -119.88 14.14 56.12
CA ASN A 821 -119.12 12.93 56.45
C ASN A 821 -118.86 12.08 55.19
N LYS A 822 -117.82 12.49 54.44
CA LYS A 822 -117.37 11.78 53.25
C LYS A 822 -116.40 10.67 53.60
N LEU A 823 -116.59 9.49 53.02
CA LEU A 823 -115.64 8.40 53.11
C LEU A 823 -114.66 8.46 51.93
N MET A 824 -113.43 8.90 52.19
CA MET A 824 -112.37 8.98 51.18
C MET A 824 -111.49 7.72 51.29
N ILE A 825 -111.47 6.91 50.24
CA ILE A 825 -110.65 5.69 50.17
C ILE A 825 -109.53 5.89 49.16
N THR A 826 -108.30 5.55 49.55
CA THR A 826 -107.15 5.62 48.65
C THR A 826 -107.29 4.62 47.50
N ALA A 827 -106.91 5.01 46.29
CA ALA A 827 -106.99 4.14 45.12
C ALA A 827 -106.30 2.79 45.36
N GLY A 828 -107.00 1.71 45.01
CA GLY A 828 -106.58 0.33 45.23
C GLY A 828 -106.83 -0.23 46.64
N GLU A 829 -107.20 0.60 47.62
CA GLU A 829 -107.61 0.13 48.94
C GLU A 829 -109.06 -0.35 48.93
N GLN A 830 -109.40 -1.17 49.93
CA GLN A 830 -110.75 -1.69 50.16
C GLN A 830 -111.29 -1.10 51.46
N THR A 831 -112.61 -1.02 51.56
CA THR A 831 -113.29 -0.65 52.82
C THR A 831 -114.34 -1.69 53.16
N THR A 832 -114.71 -1.79 54.43
CA THR A 832 -115.78 -2.69 54.87
C THR A 832 -117.02 -1.88 55.21
N ILE A 833 -118.13 -2.25 54.59
CA ILE A 833 -119.43 -1.63 54.77
C ILE A 833 -120.40 -2.64 55.39
N GLN A 834 -121.19 -2.20 56.36
CA GLN A 834 -122.13 -3.04 57.08
C GLN A 834 -123.52 -2.43 57.04
N ALA A 835 -124.53 -3.26 56.82
CA ALA A 835 -125.93 -2.91 56.88
C ALA A 835 -126.52 -3.44 58.20
N THR A 836 -127.36 -2.66 58.85
CA THR A 836 -128.11 -3.09 60.03
C THR A 836 -129.60 -2.94 59.71
N PRO A 837 -130.34 -4.04 59.47
CA PRO A 837 -131.78 -3.99 59.23
C PRO A 837 -132.52 -3.42 60.44
N ASN A 838 -133.54 -2.60 60.20
CA ASN A 838 -134.47 -2.17 61.22
C ASN A 838 -135.43 -3.33 61.58
N GLU A 839 -136.11 -3.20 62.72
CA GLU A 839 -137.09 -4.20 63.14
C GLU A 839 -138.15 -4.45 62.05
N GLY A 840 -138.40 -5.72 61.74
CA GLY A 840 -139.32 -6.14 60.68
C GLY A 840 -138.75 -6.11 59.27
N TYR A 841 -137.44 -5.89 59.09
CA TYR A 841 -136.74 -5.97 57.81
C TYR A 841 -135.56 -6.93 57.86
N LYS A 842 -135.19 -7.50 56.71
CA LYS A 842 -133.93 -8.24 56.52
C LYS A 842 -133.10 -7.61 55.40
N PHE A 843 -131.78 -7.69 55.54
CA PHE A 843 -130.85 -7.28 54.50
C PHE A 843 -130.91 -8.26 53.32
N VAL A 844 -130.90 -7.72 52.10
CA VAL A 844 -130.97 -8.50 50.84
C VAL A 844 -129.58 -8.56 50.20
N ASN A 845 -129.06 -7.41 49.77
CA ASN A 845 -127.79 -7.31 49.06
C ASN A 845 -127.23 -5.87 49.07
N TRP A 846 -125.97 -5.75 48.66
CA TRP A 846 -125.32 -4.51 48.28
C TRP A 846 -125.37 -4.34 46.77
N THR A 847 -125.71 -3.15 46.30
CA THR A 847 -125.70 -2.80 44.87
C THR A 847 -124.85 -1.57 44.58
N VAL A 848 -124.24 -1.50 43.40
CA VAL A 848 -123.61 -0.28 42.84
C VAL A 848 -124.27 0.01 41.49
N GLY A 849 -124.88 1.19 41.35
CA GLY A 849 -125.63 1.54 40.12
C GLY A 849 -126.78 0.56 39.80
N GLY A 850 -127.41 -0.01 40.82
CA GLY A 850 -128.48 -1.00 40.69
C GLY A 850 -128.05 -2.45 40.40
N VAL A 851 -126.76 -2.70 40.20
CA VAL A 851 -126.21 -4.05 39.99
C VAL A 851 -125.74 -4.65 41.31
N GLU A 852 -126.13 -5.89 41.61
CA GLU A 852 -125.70 -6.61 42.81
C GLU A 852 -124.18 -6.82 42.80
N VAL A 853 -123.52 -6.38 43.87
CA VAL A 853 -122.07 -6.55 44.06
C VAL A 853 -121.74 -7.54 45.18
N SER A 854 -122.65 -7.77 46.14
CA SER A 854 -122.48 -8.76 47.21
C SER A 854 -123.77 -9.00 47.97
N THR A 855 -124.01 -10.24 48.43
CA THR A 855 -125.08 -10.59 49.39
C THR A 855 -124.56 -10.75 50.83
N SER A 856 -123.25 -10.56 51.05
CA SER A 856 -122.64 -10.67 52.38
C SER A 856 -122.83 -9.39 53.19
N ASN A 857 -123.03 -9.53 54.50
CA ASN A 857 -123.13 -8.42 55.42
C ASN A 857 -122.44 -8.77 56.75
N PRO A 858 -121.31 -8.12 57.10
CA PRO A 858 -120.65 -7.02 56.40
C PRO A 858 -120.04 -7.42 55.03
N TYR A 859 -119.79 -6.44 54.17
CA TYR A 859 -119.14 -6.59 52.85
C TYR A 859 -117.84 -5.79 52.78
N THR A 860 -116.72 -6.45 52.50
CA THR A 860 -115.47 -5.78 52.13
C THR A 860 -115.46 -5.53 50.63
N THR A 861 -115.41 -4.27 50.23
CA THR A 861 -115.52 -3.84 48.83
C THR A 861 -114.40 -4.41 47.96
N ALA A 862 -114.61 -4.53 46.65
CA ALA A 862 -113.50 -4.59 45.71
C ALA A 862 -112.59 -3.33 45.84
N PRO A 863 -111.31 -3.40 45.45
CA PRO A 863 -110.42 -2.24 45.42
C PRO A 863 -111.08 -1.03 44.77
N ILE A 864 -110.98 0.13 45.41
CA ILE A 864 -111.61 1.37 44.92
C ILE A 864 -110.72 1.98 43.83
N ASP A 865 -111.27 2.09 42.63
CA ASP A 865 -110.60 2.56 41.40
C ASP A 865 -111.27 3.79 40.78
N LYS A 866 -112.41 4.20 41.34
CA LYS A 866 -113.19 5.40 41.01
C LYS A 866 -114.20 5.66 42.13
N GLU A 867 -114.88 6.80 42.07
CA GLU A 867 -116.02 7.08 42.94
C GLU A 867 -117.11 6.00 42.75
N LYS A 868 -117.62 5.50 43.88
CA LYS A 868 -118.64 4.43 43.92
C LYS A 868 -119.68 4.75 44.98
N THR A 869 -120.94 4.50 44.66
CA THR A 869 -122.05 4.53 45.61
C THR A 869 -122.52 3.10 45.85
N TYR A 870 -122.32 2.59 47.07
CA TYR A 870 -122.84 1.31 47.54
C TYR A 870 -124.18 1.55 48.25
N GLN A 871 -125.21 0.83 47.81
CA GLN A 871 -126.54 0.89 48.40
C GLN A 871 -126.88 -0.44 49.08
N ALA A 872 -127.27 -0.40 50.35
CA ALA A 872 -127.82 -1.55 51.07
C ALA A 872 -129.32 -1.66 50.82
N ASN A 873 -129.76 -2.81 50.31
CA ASN A 873 -131.17 -3.06 50.06
C ASN A 873 -131.77 -3.96 51.16
N PHE A 874 -132.99 -3.66 51.57
CA PHE A 874 -133.72 -4.38 52.60
C PHE A 874 -135.10 -4.78 52.07
N GLU A 875 -135.63 -5.87 52.62
CA GLU A 875 -137.00 -6.31 52.38
C GLU A 875 -137.72 -6.54 53.70
N LYS A 876 -139.02 -6.28 53.73
CA LYS A 876 -139.85 -6.48 54.92
C LYS A 876 -140.05 -7.98 55.18
N ILE A 877 -140.01 -8.39 56.44
CA ILE A 877 -140.20 -9.78 56.90
C ILE A 877 -141.69 -10.11 56.99
#